data_AF-A0AAW1REU0-F1
#
_entry.id   AF-A0AAW1REU0-F1
#
_cell.length_a   1.000
_cell.length_b   1.000
_cell.length_c   1.000
_cell.angle_alpha   90.00
_cell.angle_beta   90.00
_cell.angle_gamma   90.00
#
_symmetry.space_group_name_H-M   'P 1'
#
loop_
_entity.id
_entity.type
_entity.pdbx_description
1 polymer ?
#
loop_
_entity_poly.entity_id
_entity_poly.type
_entity_poly.pdbx_seq_one_letter_code
_entity_poly.pdbx_strand_id
1 'polypeptide(L)'
;MGCRQGCIVCLLAACLALGASARSEQLGSDLTIQKATRYVGLASQVVVITETLEVMNMGGLACDHVLLCTSPDHAARRSFYEVLQGTAADSPELQVHPATEGVPANVSCVAAALHTPLQPGQGATLQTYAAHTRLLVPKPAEIRQDDVQRVVYTGNLFMLSPYPVTSQSLKVKLFSKDTVSFTELPPSSKSGTSLSYGPYADVRPFQAHELRVHYENNSPFAEVTALSREVEVSHWGNVYVEDTYTLRHGGARLKGEWSRLEYQADPQQHGIASFRQLAAVLPRSAHSLYFRDEIGNVSTSHVRHLRDKLEVALLPRFPMFGGWSVDFVFGYSLPLRACVKKLPGGRAELKLPFSTPLKNVVVDELTVRVVVPEGASELRHELPFPVDVSADKKLTYLDSAGRPVLVLRKGNLVQDHNVPLTVTYRTPGLHMLQEPLMLVSGFMVLFGSMLAFTRLDLKLLKRLAELRGARGRIKFGTVRQITRTEFVQEVSSASENCWVVVHLYKDGLGTSAVMGLCLDELAFKYPATKFVRIVSTECIPSYPDQNLPTVLVYHNTQCVRTLAGLGAFGGLRTTPESVASALNAVGPVCAAPQDQREDAAQRAPAFEQRGNQLGAKTQQLGVRELMAPAAVFLMTLLMAGASGLGALPYFFVGTLSKEWGALANALACGVMLAASFDLVHEGEPYGAMLVLLGVVLGAMFIQASQQYLERFEDVKFESLQGASARKTVLVVGIMAAHALGEGSGVGVSFCGHRGWAQGVLVTLAIGLHNVPEGLAVATVLSARGIPPRQALWWTLATALPQPLVALPSFLFVDTFSALLPVALGFAAGCMIWMVFAELLPDALADASSNTQVATAATFSAAWLEGLRMALATLEKPDGTLMAPMLLDTRLLPALSALLLLGGPALLAGAAAAACVGSAPVALASAAGLFAVGAAARLGHLLLVSGPARAPGALLAAAAGAFLAADAVVPGRLKVSGAARNALEIHSLSGRQAVSPSLLGVGGTVLAGHAGGGPVVRKTAVLGLL
;
A
#
# COMPACT_ATOMS: atom_id res chain seq x y z
N MET A 1 30.14 54.42 -32.61
CA MET A 1 29.06 55.43 -32.40
C MET A 1 27.74 54.84 -31.89
N GLY A 2 27.31 53.63 -32.28
CA GLY A 2 25.94 53.13 -32.03
C GLY A 2 25.42 53.03 -30.59
N CYS A 3 26.26 53.11 -29.54
CA CYS A 3 25.80 52.92 -28.15
C CYS A 3 25.14 54.17 -27.52
N ARG A 4 25.40 55.38 -28.02
CA ARG A 4 24.82 56.63 -27.44
C ARG A 4 23.38 56.94 -27.87
N GLN A 5 22.91 56.43 -29.02
CA GLN A 5 21.55 56.71 -29.49
C GLN A 5 20.47 55.91 -28.73
N GLY A 6 20.77 54.66 -28.33
CA GLY A 6 19.82 53.84 -27.57
C GLY A 6 19.40 54.46 -26.23
N CYS A 7 20.36 55.00 -25.47
CA CYS A 7 20.08 55.61 -24.16
C CYS A 7 19.16 56.84 -24.26
N ILE A 8 19.28 57.64 -25.32
CA ILE A 8 18.45 58.84 -25.53
C ILE A 8 17.02 58.46 -25.90
N VAL A 9 16.82 57.40 -26.70
CA VAL A 9 15.48 56.88 -27.01
C VAL A 9 14.83 56.28 -25.76
N CYS A 10 15.57 55.53 -24.93
CA CYS A 10 15.04 55.01 -23.66
C CYS A 10 14.68 56.13 -22.66
N LEU A 11 15.48 57.20 -22.56
CA LEU A 11 15.17 58.35 -21.69
C LEU A 11 13.95 59.15 -22.18
N LEU A 12 13.81 59.38 -23.49
CA LEU A 12 12.61 60.02 -24.04
C LEU A 12 11.36 59.14 -23.91
N ALA A 13 11.48 57.82 -24.08
CA ALA A 13 10.39 56.89 -23.80
C ALA A 13 10.00 56.86 -22.33
N ALA A 14 10.98 56.92 -21.40
CA ALA A 14 10.71 57.03 -19.97
C ALA A 14 9.99 58.35 -19.62
N CYS A 15 10.44 59.49 -20.15
CA CYS A 15 9.76 60.78 -19.93
C CYS A 15 8.35 60.84 -20.54
N LEU A 16 8.11 60.20 -21.69
CA LEU A 16 6.77 60.11 -22.29
C LEU A 16 5.85 59.12 -21.55
N ALA A 17 6.39 58.04 -20.98
CA ALA A 17 5.64 57.14 -20.10
C ALA A 17 5.30 57.77 -18.74
N LEU A 18 6.23 58.54 -18.16
CA LEU A 18 5.99 59.33 -16.94
C LEU A 18 4.98 60.47 -17.17
N GLY A 19 4.81 60.93 -18.41
CA GLY A 19 3.75 61.87 -18.79
C GLY A 19 2.34 61.26 -18.90
N ALA A 20 2.17 59.94 -18.72
CA ALA A 20 0.92 59.23 -19.04
C ALA A 20 0.14 58.66 -17.84
N SER A 21 0.66 58.75 -16.62
CA SER A 21 0.01 58.17 -15.40
C SER A 21 -0.42 59.19 -14.34
N ALA A 22 -0.41 60.49 -14.67
CA ALA A 22 -0.80 61.58 -13.76
C ALA A 22 -2.05 62.33 -14.27
N ARG A 23 -3.10 61.59 -14.67
CA ARG A 23 -4.45 62.18 -14.78
C ARG A 23 -5.01 62.29 -13.36
N SER A 24 -5.04 63.52 -12.83
CA SER A 24 -5.68 63.89 -11.56
C SER A 24 -7.00 63.12 -11.34
N GLU A 25 -7.16 62.49 -10.17
CA GLU A 25 -8.47 61.96 -9.71
C GLU A 25 -9.35 63.14 -9.26
N GLN A 26 -9.73 64.00 -10.20
CA GLN A 26 -10.47 65.21 -9.91
C GLN A 26 -11.92 64.85 -9.53
N LEU A 27 -12.34 65.27 -8.33
CA LEU A 27 -13.67 65.01 -7.74
C LEU A 27 -14.80 65.83 -8.43
N GLY A 28 -14.81 65.84 -9.77
CA GLY A 28 -15.55 66.78 -10.61
C GLY A 28 -15.99 66.19 -11.96
N SER A 29 -16.23 64.89 -12.02
CA SER A 29 -17.05 64.31 -13.09
C SER A 29 -18.52 64.65 -12.82
N ASP A 30 -19.20 65.32 -13.75
CA ASP A 30 -20.64 65.69 -13.66
C ASP A 30 -21.58 64.48 -13.82
N LEU A 31 -21.33 63.41 -13.07
CA LEU A 31 -22.24 62.27 -12.98
C LEU A 31 -23.38 62.60 -12.02
N THR A 32 -24.57 62.14 -12.36
CA THR A 32 -25.77 62.21 -11.51
C THR A 32 -26.36 60.80 -11.36
N ILE A 33 -26.87 60.48 -10.17
CA ILE A 33 -27.53 59.19 -9.94
C ILE A 33 -29.04 59.43 -10.05
N GLN A 34 -29.63 59.02 -11.17
CA GLN A 34 -31.06 59.18 -11.44
C GLN A 34 -31.93 58.34 -10.50
N LYS A 35 -31.44 57.15 -10.13
CA LYS A 35 -32.11 56.27 -9.19
C LYS A 35 -31.11 55.44 -8.41
N ALA A 36 -31.17 55.52 -7.08
CA ALA A 36 -30.46 54.63 -6.18
C ALA A 36 -31.47 53.73 -5.43
N THR A 37 -31.32 52.41 -5.53
CA THR A 37 -32.09 51.46 -4.71
C THR A 37 -31.15 50.63 -3.86
N ARG A 38 -31.19 50.84 -2.53
CA ARG A 38 -30.37 50.12 -1.55
C ARG A 38 -31.20 49.04 -0.86
N TYR A 39 -30.66 47.83 -0.77
CA TYR A 39 -31.20 46.72 -0.01
C TYR A 39 -30.18 46.29 1.06
N VAL A 40 -30.64 46.13 2.30
CA VAL A 40 -29.80 45.74 3.45
C VAL A 40 -30.40 44.49 4.10
N GLY A 41 -29.71 43.37 3.97
CA GLY A 41 -30.04 42.10 4.62
C GLY A 41 -29.44 42.00 6.01
N LEU A 42 -30.30 42.03 7.04
CA LEU A 42 -29.96 41.89 8.47
C LEU A 42 -30.52 40.57 9.07
N ALA A 43 -30.84 39.59 8.23
CA ALA A 43 -31.48 38.33 8.62
C ALA A 43 -30.50 37.21 9.04
N SER A 44 -29.19 37.49 9.05
CA SER A 44 -28.13 36.59 9.51
C SER A 44 -27.08 37.37 10.32
N GLN A 45 -25.99 36.74 10.76
CA GLN A 45 -24.84 37.46 11.33
C GLN A 45 -24.04 38.29 10.31
N VAL A 46 -24.11 37.92 9.01
CA VAL A 46 -23.49 38.68 7.91
C VAL A 46 -24.46 39.74 7.42
N VAL A 47 -23.99 40.99 7.34
CA VAL A 47 -24.75 42.12 6.79
C VAL A 47 -24.44 42.25 5.30
N VAL A 48 -25.39 41.85 4.47
CA VAL A 48 -25.30 41.98 3.01
C VAL A 48 -25.95 43.29 2.60
N ILE A 49 -25.19 44.15 1.93
CA ILE A 49 -25.69 45.38 1.29
C ILE A 49 -25.62 45.18 -0.22
N THR A 50 -26.73 45.45 -0.91
CA THR A 50 -26.81 45.44 -2.37
C THR A 50 -27.36 46.78 -2.82
N GLU A 51 -26.72 47.43 -3.76
CA GLU A 51 -27.14 48.73 -4.28
C GLU A 51 -27.28 48.65 -5.80
N THR A 52 -28.32 49.26 -6.35
CA THR A 52 -28.49 49.41 -7.80
C THR A 52 -28.59 50.89 -8.11
N LEU A 53 -27.74 51.35 -9.02
CA LEU A 53 -27.47 52.76 -9.31
C LEU A 53 -27.67 53.00 -10.81
N GLU A 54 -28.66 53.81 -11.17
CA GLU A 54 -28.84 54.32 -12.53
C GLU A 54 -28.05 55.63 -12.64
N VAL A 55 -26.83 55.55 -13.18
CA VAL A 55 -25.88 56.68 -13.29
C VAL A 55 -25.98 57.28 -14.68
N MET A 56 -26.07 58.61 -14.79
CA MET A 56 -26.03 59.36 -16.05
C MET A 56 -24.92 60.41 -16.04
N ASN A 57 -24.16 60.49 -17.14
CA ASN A 57 -23.17 61.54 -17.35
C ASN A 57 -23.85 62.81 -17.89
N MET A 58 -23.84 63.88 -17.10
CA MET A 58 -24.38 65.20 -17.48
C MET A 58 -23.29 66.19 -17.95
N GLY A 59 -22.02 65.77 -17.94
CA GLY A 59 -20.87 66.61 -18.23
C GLY A 59 -20.49 66.68 -19.70
N GLY A 60 -19.62 67.62 -20.04
CA GLY A 60 -19.12 67.81 -21.40
C GLY A 60 -18.03 66.82 -21.86
N LEU A 61 -17.58 65.91 -20.98
CA LEU A 61 -16.50 64.96 -21.23
C LEU A 61 -16.99 63.52 -20.99
N ALA A 62 -16.40 62.55 -21.70
CA ALA A 62 -16.63 61.14 -21.43
C ALA A 62 -16.01 60.73 -20.09
N CYS A 63 -16.65 59.79 -19.39
CA CYS A 63 -16.25 59.36 -18.04
C CYS A 63 -15.87 57.87 -18.02
N ASP A 64 -14.65 57.57 -17.59
CA ASP A 64 -14.05 56.22 -17.64
C ASP A 64 -14.30 55.39 -16.35
N HIS A 65 -14.68 56.03 -15.25
CA HIS A 65 -14.82 55.41 -13.93
C HIS A 65 -15.93 56.05 -13.08
N VAL A 66 -16.44 55.33 -12.08
CA VAL A 66 -17.45 55.83 -11.14
C VAL A 66 -16.96 55.65 -9.69
N LEU A 67 -17.02 56.71 -8.90
CA LEU A 67 -16.65 56.67 -7.48
C LEU A 67 -17.79 56.12 -6.62
N LEU A 68 -17.54 54.99 -5.96
CA LEU A 68 -18.46 54.31 -5.05
C LEU A 68 -17.96 54.47 -3.61
N CYS A 69 -18.79 55.04 -2.73
CA CYS A 69 -18.36 55.49 -1.41
C CYS A 69 -19.19 54.90 -0.26
N THR A 70 -18.57 54.69 0.90
CA THR A 70 -19.18 54.10 2.09
C THR A 70 -18.55 54.65 3.38
N SER A 71 -19.10 54.29 4.54
CA SER A 71 -18.55 54.70 5.83
C SER A 71 -17.21 53.99 6.10
N PRO A 72 -16.25 54.59 6.82
CA PRO A 72 -14.99 53.92 7.18
C PRO A 72 -15.18 52.64 7.99
N ASP A 73 -16.20 52.57 8.87
CA ASP A 73 -16.49 51.37 9.68
C ASP A 73 -17.07 50.23 8.82
N HIS A 74 -17.89 50.56 7.82
CA HIS A 74 -18.33 49.59 6.81
C HIS A 74 -17.16 49.14 5.95
N ALA A 75 -16.31 50.06 5.48
CA ALA A 75 -15.14 49.72 4.67
C ALA A 75 -14.17 48.78 5.40
N ALA A 76 -13.91 49.04 6.70
CA ALA A 76 -13.04 48.21 7.53
C ALA A 76 -13.60 46.80 7.83
N ARG A 77 -14.93 46.64 7.85
CA ARG A 77 -15.60 45.36 8.12
C ARG A 77 -16.12 44.64 6.86
N ARG A 78 -15.86 45.18 5.67
CA ARG A 78 -16.23 44.58 4.39
C ARG A 78 -15.34 43.36 4.11
N SER A 79 -15.96 42.18 4.02
CA SER A 79 -15.28 40.93 3.69
C SER A 79 -15.21 40.72 2.19
N PHE A 80 -16.36 40.82 1.51
CA PHE A 80 -16.49 40.63 0.06
C PHE A 80 -17.07 41.89 -0.58
N TYR A 81 -16.59 42.24 -1.77
CA TYR A 81 -17.06 43.37 -2.55
C TYR A 81 -16.97 43.07 -4.05
N GLU A 82 -18.08 43.27 -4.75
CA GLU A 82 -18.27 43.00 -6.17
C GLU A 82 -19.06 44.16 -6.79
N VAL A 83 -18.73 44.53 -8.02
CA VAL A 83 -19.39 45.62 -8.76
C VAL A 83 -19.66 45.16 -10.19
N LEU A 84 -20.92 45.07 -10.57
CA LEU A 84 -21.37 44.61 -11.89
C LEU A 84 -21.92 45.78 -12.72
N GLN A 85 -21.59 45.82 -14.02
CA GLN A 85 -22.19 46.77 -14.97
C GLN A 85 -23.50 46.21 -15.54
N GLY A 86 -24.52 46.17 -14.70
CA GLY A 86 -25.88 45.77 -15.02
C GLY A 86 -26.58 45.09 -13.85
N THR A 87 -27.73 44.46 -14.11
CA THR A 87 -28.55 43.75 -13.10
C THR A 87 -28.86 42.30 -13.50
N ALA A 88 -28.14 41.75 -14.48
CA ALA A 88 -28.25 40.34 -14.86
C ALA A 88 -27.21 39.50 -14.11
N ALA A 89 -27.48 38.21 -13.93
CA ALA A 89 -26.52 37.30 -13.28
C ALA A 89 -25.20 37.16 -14.10
N ASP A 90 -25.26 37.37 -15.41
CA ASP A 90 -24.12 37.35 -16.33
C ASP A 90 -23.60 38.76 -16.68
N SER A 91 -23.94 39.79 -15.89
CA SER A 91 -23.42 41.15 -16.08
C SER A 91 -21.91 41.21 -15.78
N PRO A 92 -21.11 41.97 -16.56
CA PRO A 92 -19.66 41.97 -16.41
C PRO A 92 -19.21 42.69 -15.14
N GLU A 93 -18.32 42.05 -14.38
CA GLU A 93 -17.65 42.62 -13.21
C GLU A 93 -16.69 43.75 -13.62
N LEU A 94 -16.65 44.82 -12.83
CA LEU A 94 -15.76 45.97 -13.01
C LEU A 94 -14.49 45.83 -12.16
N GLN A 95 -13.36 46.34 -12.67
CA GLN A 95 -12.15 46.45 -11.85
C GLN A 95 -12.28 47.64 -10.89
N VAL A 96 -11.87 47.43 -9.64
CA VAL A 96 -12.15 48.31 -8.51
C VAL A 96 -10.84 48.69 -7.82
N HIS A 97 -10.55 49.99 -7.76
CA HIS A 97 -9.29 50.53 -7.24
C HIS A 97 -9.54 51.55 -6.09
N PRO A 98 -8.72 51.57 -5.03
CA PRO A 98 -8.89 52.52 -3.93
C PRO A 98 -8.66 53.95 -4.41
N ALA A 99 -9.69 54.80 -4.31
CA ALA A 99 -9.61 56.21 -4.66
C ALA A 99 -9.21 57.02 -3.41
N THR A 100 -8.19 57.86 -3.52
CA THR A 100 -7.62 58.57 -2.35
C THR A 100 -7.47 60.07 -2.51
N GLU A 101 -7.47 60.62 -3.73
CA GLU A 101 -7.45 62.07 -3.91
C GLU A 101 -8.86 62.67 -3.78
N GLY A 102 -8.97 63.87 -3.19
CA GLY A 102 -10.22 64.63 -3.08
C GLY A 102 -11.30 64.08 -2.12
N VAL A 103 -11.15 62.85 -1.59
CA VAL A 103 -12.17 62.21 -0.73
C VAL A 103 -12.21 62.82 0.69
N PRO A 104 -13.39 63.15 1.24
CA PRO A 104 -13.52 63.58 2.65
C PRO A 104 -13.08 62.49 3.63
N ALA A 105 -12.28 62.86 4.65
CA ALA A 105 -11.68 61.92 5.61
C ALA A 105 -12.66 61.08 6.46
N ASN A 106 -13.96 61.40 6.44
CA ASN A 106 -15.04 60.64 7.07
C ASN A 106 -15.73 59.64 6.13
N VAL A 107 -15.19 59.41 4.93
CA VAL A 107 -15.74 58.54 3.88
C VAL A 107 -14.62 57.70 3.26
N SER A 108 -14.89 56.44 2.93
CA SER A 108 -14.01 55.59 2.14
C SER A 108 -14.61 55.42 0.75
N CYS A 109 -13.86 55.76 -0.31
CA CYS A 109 -14.29 55.64 -1.70
C CYS A 109 -13.43 54.64 -2.49
N VAL A 110 -14.00 54.12 -3.56
CA VAL A 110 -13.38 53.14 -4.46
C VAL A 110 -13.83 53.47 -5.89
N ALA A 111 -12.89 53.60 -6.83
CA ALA A 111 -13.18 53.84 -8.23
C ALA A 111 -13.46 52.50 -8.93
N ALA A 112 -14.65 52.36 -9.52
CA ALA A 112 -14.98 51.26 -10.42
C ALA A 112 -14.74 51.70 -11.87
N ALA A 113 -13.79 51.06 -12.56
CA ALA A 113 -13.47 51.34 -13.96
C ALA A 113 -14.53 50.70 -14.88
N LEU A 114 -15.08 51.47 -15.82
CA LEU A 114 -16.12 51.01 -16.74
C LEU A 114 -15.51 50.31 -17.96
N HIS A 115 -16.16 49.25 -18.46
CA HIS A 115 -15.72 48.58 -19.70
C HIS A 115 -15.89 49.46 -20.94
N THR A 116 -16.80 50.44 -20.89
CA THR A 116 -17.04 51.43 -21.93
C THR A 116 -17.21 52.82 -21.31
N PRO A 117 -16.42 53.83 -21.74
CA PRO A 117 -16.57 55.20 -21.25
C PRO A 117 -17.97 55.77 -21.50
N LEU A 118 -18.59 56.30 -20.44
CA LEU A 118 -19.89 56.96 -20.50
C LEU A 118 -19.80 58.28 -21.25
N GLN A 119 -20.39 58.36 -22.44
CA GLN A 119 -20.47 59.60 -23.21
C GLN A 119 -21.43 60.62 -22.54
N PRO A 120 -21.29 61.92 -22.84
CA PRO A 120 -22.27 62.94 -22.43
C PRO A 120 -23.72 62.55 -22.78
N GLY A 121 -24.62 62.63 -21.81
CA GLY A 121 -26.03 62.22 -21.93
C GLY A 121 -26.28 60.70 -21.91
N GLN A 122 -25.24 59.87 -21.85
CA GLN A 122 -25.37 58.42 -21.72
C GLN A 122 -25.58 58.03 -20.25
N GLY A 123 -26.33 56.95 -20.03
CA GLY A 123 -26.48 56.32 -18.72
C GLY A 123 -26.02 54.86 -18.70
N ALA A 124 -25.66 54.37 -17.51
CA ALA A 124 -25.37 52.98 -17.23
C ALA A 124 -25.94 52.57 -15.86
N THR A 125 -26.40 51.32 -15.76
CA THR A 125 -26.80 50.74 -14.47
C THR A 125 -25.61 50.01 -13.86
N LEU A 126 -25.28 50.33 -12.61
CA LEU A 126 -24.30 49.61 -11.80
C LEU A 126 -25.02 48.87 -10.66
N GLN A 127 -24.57 47.68 -10.33
CA GLN A 127 -25.00 46.95 -9.14
C GLN A 127 -23.80 46.65 -8.26
N THR A 128 -23.83 47.09 -7.00
CA THR A 128 -22.82 46.76 -5.98
C THR A 128 -23.33 45.62 -5.11
N TYR A 129 -22.45 44.70 -4.72
CA TYR A 129 -22.72 43.67 -3.72
C TYR A 129 -21.60 43.69 -2.67
N ALA A 130 -21.97 43.81 -1.40
CA ALA A 130 -21.03 44.01 -0.31
C ALA A 130 -21.43 43.19 0.93
N ALA A 131 -20.67 42.15 1.25
CA ALA A 131 -20.87 41.34 2.45
C ALA A 131 -19.95 41.82 3.57
N HIS A 132 -20.55 42.14 4.72
CA HIS A 132 -19.86 42.72 5.88
C HIS A 132 -19.99 41.81 7.10
N THR A 133 -18.89 41.66 7.83
CA THR A 133 -18.83 40.90 9.08
C THR A 133 -18.99 41.85 10.27
N ARG A 134 -19.40 41.34 11.45
CA ARG A 134 -19.35 42.08 12.73
C ARG A 134 -20.01 43.49 12.78
N LEU A 135 -20.91 43.83 11.85
CA LEU A 135 -21.70 45.08 11.90
C LEU A 135 -22.94 45.01 12.81
N LEU A 136 -23.31 43.81 13.28
CA LEU A 136 -24.39 43.62 14.25
C LEU A 136 -23.81 43.54 15.66
N VAL A 137 -24.16 44.50 16.51
CA VAL A 137 -23.70 44.57 17.91
C VAL A 137 -24.81 44.08 18.83
N PRO A 138 -24.61 43.02 19.64
CA PRO A 138 -25.62 42.57 20.59
C PRO A 138 -25.94 43.63 21.66
N LYS A 139 -27.24 43.87 21.91
CA LYS A 139 -27.72 44.83 22.91
C LYS A 139 -28.99 44.29 23.58
N PRO A 140 -28.94 43.86 24.86
CA PRO A 140 -27.77 43.87 25.75
C PRO A 140 -26.62 42.97 25.25
N ALA A 141 -25.39 43.27 25.69
CA ALA A 141 -24.20 42.51 25.33
C ALA A 141 -24.11 41.14 26.04
N GLU A 142 -24.88 40.97 27.11
CA GLU A 142 -25.02 39.74 27.89
C GLU A 142 -26.51 39.47 28.11
N ILE A 143 -26.91 38.20 28.05
CA ILE A 143 -28.30 37.72 28.15
C ILE A 143 -28.34 36.48 29.04
N ARG A 144 -29.43 36.27 29.77
CA ARG A 144 -29.67 35.00 30.48
C ARG A 144 -29.95 33.86 29.49
N GLN A 145 -30.03 32.63 30.00
CA GLN A 145 -30.41 31.45 29.22
C GLN A 145 -31.85 31.53 28.65
N ASP A 146 -32.75 32.21 29.37
CA ASP A 146 -34.15 32.46 29.03
C ASP A 146 -34.40 33.76 28.24
N ASP A 147 -33.35 34.56 28.00
CA ASP A 147 -33.45 35.83 27.28
C ASP A 147 -33.34 35.66 25.75
N VAL A 148 -34.02 36.54 25.02
CA VAL A 148 -34.02 36.58 23.55
C VAL A 148 -32.87 37.47 23.02
N GLN A 149 -32.13 37.00 22.02
CA GLN A 149 -31.02 37.79 21.45
C GLN A 149 -31.55 38.97 20.62
N ARG A 150 -31.13 40.17 21.01
CA ARG A 150 -31.41 41.43 20.30
C ARG A 150 -30.11 42.10 19.88
N VAL A 151 -30.08 42.63 18.67
CA VAL A 151 -28.90 43.25 18.07
C VAL A 151 -29.22 44.64 17.52
N VAL A 152 -28.22 45.51 17.52
CA VAL A 152 -28.27 46.84 16.90
C VAL A 152 -27.44 46.81 15.63
N TYR A 153 -28.05 47.25 14.53
CA TYR A 153 -27.36 47.69 13.33
C TYR A 153 -27.28 49.22 13.31
N THR A 154 -26.13 49.74 12.88
CA THR A 154 -25.86 51.16 12.63
C THR A 154 -25.26 51.33 11.24
N GLY A 155 -25.77 52.27 10.46
CA GLY A 155 -25.26 52.62 9.13
C GLY A 155 -25.84 53.95 8.64
N ASN A 156 -25.83 54.19 7.33
CA ASN A 156 -26.41 55.39 6.75
C ASN A 156 -27.73 55.10 6.03
N LEU A 157 -28.74 55.93 6.31
CA LEU A 157 -30.07 55.86 5.70
C LEU A 157 -29.99 56.33 4.24
N PHE A 158 -29.35 57.47 4.03
CA PHE A 158 -29.06 58.04 2.72
C PHE A 158 -27.82 57.43 2.08
N MET A 159 -27.69 57.56 0.75
CA MET A 159 -26.47 57.17 0.05
C MET A 159 -25.33 58.17 0.27
N LEU A 160 -24.16 57.65 0.70
CA LEU A 160 -22.91 58.41 0.66
C LEU A 160 -22.36 58.34 -0.77
N SER A 161 -22.68 59.33 -1.61
CA SER A 161 -22.14 59.49 -2.96
C SER A 161 -21.51 60.88 -3.11
N PRO A 162 -20.44 61.04 -3.91
CA PRO A 162 -19.94 62.35 -4.31
C PRO A 162 -20.90 63.03 -5.31
N TYR A 163 -21.72 62.22 -5.98
CA TYR A 163 -22.71 62.63 -6.96
C TYR A 163 -24.07 62.92 -6.28
N PRO A 164 -24.84 63.92 -6.76
CA PRO A 164 -26.22 64.12 -6.32
C PRO A 164 -27.11 62.95 -6.77
N VAL A 165 -28.13 62.64 -5.97
CA VAL A 165 -29.08 61.55 -6.25
C VAL A 165 -30.49 62.13 -6.37
N THR A 166 -31.11 62.07 -7.55
CA THR A 166 -32.44 62.69 -7.75
C THR A 166 -33.58 61.84 -7.15
N SER A 167 -33.39 60.53 -7.02
CA SER A 167 -34.32 59.63 -6.34
C SER A 167 -33.58 58.48 -5.65
N GLN A 168 -33.78 58.30 -4.35
CA GLN A 168 -33.27 57.16 -3.60
C GLN A 168 -34.38 56.40 -2.86
N SER A 169 -34.23 55.08 -2.71
CA SER A 169 -35.06 54.25 -1.84
C SER A 169 -34.21 53.20 -1.13
N LEU A 170 -34.60 52.87 0.11
CA LEU A 170 -33.90 51.90 0.97
C LEU A 170 -34.90 50.86 1.49
N LYS A 171 -34.52 49.58 1.43
CA LYS A 171 -35.24 48.47 2.05
C LYS A 171 -34.32 47.70 2.99
N VAL A 172 -34.77 47.45 4.21
CA VAL A 172 -34.03 46.68 5.23
C VAL A 172 -34.83 45.43 5.58
N LYS A 173 -34.24 44.24 5.43
CA LYS A 173 -34.86 42.96 5.80
C LYS A 173 -34.29 42.44 7.11
N LEU A 174 -35.14 42.30 8.11
CA LEU A 174 -34.82 41.81 9.46
C LEU A 174 -34.94 40.28 9.56
N PHE A 175 -34.44 39.72 10.67
CA PHE A 175 -34.65 38.32 11.04
C PHE A 175 -36.11 38.08 11.51
N SER A 176 -36.51 38.76 12.59
CA SER A 176 -37.89 38.74 13.09
C SER A 176 -38.67 40.00 12.68
N LYS A 177 -40.00 39.95 12.83
CA LYS A 177 -40.91 41.10 12.85
C LYS A 177 -40.68 41.98 14.09
N ASP A 178 -40.05 41.43 15.13
CA ASP A 178 -39.98 42.04 16.46
C ASP A 178 -38.80 43.03 16.53
N THR A 179 -39.14 44.31 16.69
CA THR A 179 -38.22 45.46 16.61
C THR A 179 -38.44 46.33 17.85
N VAL A 180 -37.36 46.68 18.54
CA VAL A 180 -37.39 47.56 19.72
C VAL A 180 -37.47 49.03 19.29
N SER A 181 -36.67 49.42 18.30
CA SER A 181 -36.64 50.77 17.75
C SER A 181 -35.99 50.78 16.37
N PHE A 182 -36.43 51.67 15.48
CA PHE A 182 -35.76 51.96 14.21
C PHE A 182 -35.76 53.48 13.98
N THR A 183 -34.82 54.03 13.20
CA THR A 183 -34.87 55.44 12.79
C THR A 183 -36.18 55.69 12.03
N GLU A 184 -36.99 56.65 12.46
CA GLU A 184 -38.19 57.07 11.72
C GLU A 184 -37.89 58.35 10.93
N LEU A 185 -38.05 58.29 9.61
CA LEU A 185 -37.81 59.42 8.71
C LEU A 185 -38.82 59.38 7.54
N PRO A 186 -39.96 60.10 7.64
CA PRO A 186 -41.01 60.05 6.64
C PRO A 186 -40.54 60.42 5.22
N PRO A 187 -40.96 59.70 4.17
CA PRO A 187 -41.78 58.48 4.21
C PRO A 187 -40.96 57.25 4.66
N SER A 188 -41.39 56.63 5.75
CA SER A 188 -40.82 55.37 6.27
C SER A 188 -41.96 54.47 6.74
N SER A 189 -41.87 53.16 6.46
CA SER A 189 -42.92 52.19 6.77
C SER A 189 -42.34 50.82 7.17
N LYS A 190 -43.10 50.08 7.96
CA LYS A 190 -42.78 48.71 8.38
C LYS A 190 -43.85 47.75 7.91
N SER A 191 -43.44 46.68 7.24
CA SER A 191 -44.31 45.59 6.78
C SER A 191 -43.69 44.23 7.16
N GLY A 192 -44.22 43.59 8.19
CA GLY A 192 -43.70 42.35 8.74
C GLY A 192 -42.22 42.46 9.15
N THR A 193 -41.37 41.67 8.50
CA THR A 193 -39.90 41.64 8.70
C THR A 193 -39.15 42.71 7.88
N SER A 194 -39.84 43.59 7.16
CA SER A 194 -39.21 44.54 6.23
C SER A 194 -39.49 45.99 6.61
N LEU A 195 -38.45 46.81 6.69
CA LEU A 195 -38.55 48.27 6.76
C LEU A 195 -38.32 48.85 5.35
N SER A 196 -39.12 49.85 4.96
CA SER A 196 -38.97 50.57 3.69
C SER A 196 -38.90 52.08 3.94
N TYR A 197 -37.94 52.73 3.31
CA TYR A 197 -37.60 54.13 3.46
C TYR A 197 -37.57 54.82 2.08
N GLY A 198 -38.13 56.01 2.01
CA GLY A 198 -38.26 56.76 0.76
C GLY A 198 -39.49 56.33 -0.07
N PRO A 199 -39.59 56.79 -1.34
CA PRO A 199 -38.55 57.52 -2.06
C PRO A 199 -38.24 58.89 -1.44
N TYR A 200 -36.97 59.25 -1.39
CA TYR A 200 -36.52 60.62 -1.10
C TYR A 200 -35.94 61.23 -2.39
N ALA A 201 -36.27 62.49 -2.67
CA ALA A 201 -35.77 63.23 -3.82
C ALA A 201 -34.56 64.11 -3.46
N ASP A 202 -33.79 64.48 -4.49
CA ASP A 202 -32.76 65.54 -4.47
C ASP A 202 -31.79 65.50 -3.29
N VAL A 203 -31.18 64.32 -3.11
CA VAL A 203 -30.16 64.05 -2.10
C VAL A 203 -28.87 64.76 -2.47
N ARG A 204 -28.30 65.51 -1.53
CA ARG A 204 -27.05 66.24 -1.73
C ARG A 204 -25.83 65.31 -1.66
N PRO A 205 -24.73 65.63 -2.37
CA PRO A 205 -23.44 64.97 -2.19
C PRO A 205 -23.05 64.79 -0.72
N PHE A 206 -22.60 63.59 -0.37
CA PHE A 206 -22.18 63.17 0.97
C PHE A 206 -23.20 63.42 2.11
N GLN A 207 -24.49 63.55 1.81
CA GLN A 207 -25.53 63.78 2.83
C GLN A 207 -25.71 62.54 3.72
N ALA A 208 -25.14 62.57 4.93
CA ALA A 208 -25.26 61.50 5.91
C ALA A 208 -26.52 61.64 6.79
N HIS A 209 -27.08 60.50 7.23
CA HIS A 209 -28.12 60.42 8.26
C HIS A 209 -28.10 59.02 8.89
N GLU A 210 -28.11 58.92 10.23
CA GLU A 210 -27.93 57.64 10.93
C GLU A 210 -29.15 56.71 10.76
N LEU A 211 -28.94 55.58 10.09
CA LEU A 211 -29.85 54.44 10.11
C LEU A 211 -29.49 53.54 11.29
N ARG A 212 -30.35 53.52 12.30
CA ARG A 212 -30.21 52.67 13.47
C ARG A 212 -31.41 51.74 13.57
N VAL A 213 -31.17 50.44 13.76
CA VAL A 213 -32.23 49.44 13.94
C VAL A 213 -31.86 48.50 15.07
N HIS A 214 -32.69 48.44 16.11
CA HIS A 214 -32.58 47.50 17.24
C HIS A 214 -33.71 46.48 17.15
N TYR A 215 -33.36 45.22 16.92
CA TYR A 215 -34.33 44.17 16.58
C TYR A 215 -33.89 42.80 17.12
N GLU A 216 -34.82 41.85 17.12
CA GLU A 216 -34.57 40.46 17.48
C GLU A 216 -33.85 39.70 16.35
N ASN A 217 -32.76 39.02 16.71
CA ASN A 217 -31.98 38.19 15.78
C ASN A 217 -31.40 36.97 16.51
N ASN A 218 -32.15 35.86 16.48
CA ASN A 218 -31.74 34.56 17.03
C ASN A 218 -31.12 33.64 15.96
N SER A 219 -30.56 34.20 14.86
CA SER A 219 -29.79 33.39 13.91
C SER A 219 -28.46 32.93 14.53
N PRO A 220 -27.85 31.81 14.07
CA PRO A 220 -26.56 31.35 14.58
C PRO A 220 -25.43 32.35 14.30
N PHE A 221 -24.85 32.92 15.36
CA PHE A 221 -23.67 33.81 15.26
C PHE A 221 -22.38 32.95 15.36
N ALA A 222 -22.14 32.14 14.33
CA ALA A 222 -21.01 31.21 14.24
C ALA A 222 -19.75 31.87 13.66
N GLU A 223 -18.81 32.27 14.52
CA GLU A 223 -17.54 32.88 14.13
C GLU A 223 -16.39 31.87 14.29
N VAL A 224 -15.69 31.54 13.22
CA VAL A 224 -14.48 30.70 13.27
C VAL A 224 -13.27 31.64 13.32
N THR A 225 -12.58 31.67 14.46
CA THR A 225 -11.44 32.58 14.68
C THR A 225 -10.19 32.12 13.94
N ALA A 226 -10.03 30.81 13.78
CA ALA A 226 -8.99 30.21 12.95
C ALA A 226 -9.54 28.97 12.24
N LEU A 227 -9.29 28.88 10.93
CA LEU A 227 -9.59 27.72 10.10
C LEU A 227 -8.30 27.25 9.41
N SER A 228 -7.80 26.08 9.82
CA SER A 228 -6.71 25.38 9.12
C SER A 228 -7.31 24.26 8.28
N ARG A 229 -7.39 24.47 6.96
CA ARG A 229 -7.71 23.43 5.99
C ARG A 229 -6.42 22.78 5.50
N GLU A 230 -6.32 21.47 5.60
CA GLU A 230 -5.27 20.69 4.94
C GLU A 230 -5.88 19.77 3.87
N VAL A 231 -5.21 19.67 2.73
CA VAL A 231 -5.68 18.95 1.53
C VAL A 231 -4.53 18.09 1.02
N GLU A 232 -4.53 16.79 1.33
CA GLU A 232 -3.46 15.86 0.92
C GLU A 232 -3.85 15.00 -0.27
N VAL A 233 -3.07 15.08 -1.34
CA VAL A 233 -3.36 14.46 -2.65
C VAL A 233 -2.56 13.17 -2.83
N SER A 234 -3.15 12.01 -2.54
CA SER A 234 -2.53 10.72 -2.83
C SER A 234 -2.88 10.22 -4.24
N HIS A 235 -1.87 10.08 -5.10
CA HIS A 235 -2.04 9.56 -6.46
C HIS A 235 -2.37 8.06 -6.51
N TRP A 236 -2.26 7.35 -5.37
CA TRP A 236 -2.68 5.96 -5.22
C TRP A 236 -4.19 5.77 -5.10
N GLY A 237 -4.99 6.81 -4.79
CA GLY A 237 -6.45 6.65 -4.79
C GLY A 237 -7.32 7.85 -4.43
N ASN A 238 -6.96 8.65 -3.41
CA ASN A 238 -7.85 9.66 -2.82
C ASN A 238 -7.16 11.02 -2.58
N VAL A 239 -7.98 12.06 -2.56
CA VAL A 239 -7.66 13.34 -1.91
C VAL A 239 -8.31 13.33 -0.52
N TYR A 240 -7.53 13.63 0.51
CA TYR A 240 -8.01 13.79 1.88
C TYR A 240 -8.16 15.28 2.18
N VAL A 241 -9.27 15.69 2.80
CA VAL A 241 -9.48 17.06 3.28
C VAL A 241 -9.74 16.98 4.78
N GLU A 242 -8.99 17.76 5.55
CA GLU A 242 -9.09 17.86 7.00
C GLU A 242 -9.18 19.34 7.38
N ASP A 243 -10.37 19.76 7.83
CA ASP A 243 -10.62 21.14 8.27
C ASP A 243 -10.61 21.18 9.80
N THR A 244 -9.67 21.94 10.38
CA THR A 244 -9.60 22.22 11.82
C THR A 244 -10.19 23.61 12.11
N TYR A 245 -11.16 23.67 13.03
CA TYR A 245 -11.95 24.84 13.36
C TYR A 245 -11.77 25.24 14.83
N THR A 246 -11.37 26.49 15.09
CA THR A 246 -11.59 27.16 16.38
C THR A 246 -12.85 28.00 16.27
N LEU A 247 -14.00 27.44 16.68
CA LEU A 247 -15.31 28.07 16.58
C LEU A 247 -15.68 28.81 17.87
N ARG A 248 -16.29 29.99 17.74
CA ARG A 248 -16.88 30.79 18.83
C ARG A 248 -18.31 31.20 18.49
N HIS A 249 -19.15 31.37 19.51
CA HIS A 249 -20.44 32.06 19.36
C HIS A 249 -20.27 33.58 19.54
N GLY A 250 -20.39 34.35 18.46
CA GLY A 250 -20.21 35.81 18.42
C GLY A 250 -21.37 36.65 18.95
N GLY A 251 -22.49 36.01 19.29
CA GLY A 251 -23.68 36.65 19.85
C GLY A 251 -23.55 37.17 21.29
N ALA A 252 -24.66 37.63 21.87
CA ALA A 252 -24.72 38.11 23.26
C ALA A 252 -24.28 37.03 24.24
N ARG A 253 -23.40 37.39 25.18
CA ARG A 253 -22.77 36.43 26.11
C ARG A 253 -23.77 35.85 27.09
N LEU A 254 -23.61 34.57 27.45
CA LEU A 254 -24.42 33.99 28.52
C LEU A 254 -24.11 34.65 29.87
N LYS A 255 -25.16 35.08 30.58
CA LYS A 255 -25.09 35.72 31.89
C LYS A 255 -25.70 34.84 32.97
N GLY A 256 -24.93 34.57 34.02
CA GLY A 256 -25.31 33.67 35.10
C GLY A 256 -24.92 32.22 34.80
N GLU A 257 -25.59 31.29 35.47
CA GLU A 257 -25.31 29.86 35.36
C GLU A 257 -26.06 29.22 34.17
N TRP A 258 -25.56 28.10 33.65
CA TRP A 258 -26.24 27.31 32.63
C TRP A 258 -27.03 26.15 33.28
N SER A 259 -28.35 26.22 33.17
CA SER A 259 -29.25 25.20 33.70
C SER A 259 -29.58 24.15 32.63
N ARG A 260 -28.94 22.99 32.73
CA ARG A 260 -29.24 21.83 31.87
C ARG A 260 -30.70 21.39 31.97
N LEU A 261 -31.31 21.51 33.14
CA LEU A 261 -32.69 21.12 33.38
C LEU A 261 -33.66 21.96 32.55
N GLU A 262 -33.54 23.29 32.63
CA GLU A 262 -34.31 24.22 31.80
C GLU A 262 -34.05 24.03 30.30
N TYR A 263 -32.78 23.83 29.91
CA TYR A 263 -32.36 23.61 28.51
C TYR A 263 -32.96 22.33 27.87
N GLN A 264 -33.30 21.34 28.71
CA GLN A 264 -33.97 20.11 28.30
C GLN A 264 -35.49 20.15 28.47
N ALA A 265 -36.02 20.96 29.39
CA ALA A 265 -37.45 21.13 29.62
C ALA A 265 -38.12 21.93 28.48
N ASP A 266 -37.56 23.08 28.10
CA ASP A 266 -37.97 23.80 26.89
C ASP A 266 -36.74 24.43 26.19
N PRO A 267 -36.21 23.76 25.13
CA PRO A 267 -35.17 24.27 24.24
C PRO A 267 -35.47 25.58 23.50
N GLN A 268 -36.74 25.87 23.21
CA GLN A 268 -37.17 27.04 22.43
C GLN A 268 -37.34 28.27 23.31
N GLN A 269 -37.70 28.10 24.59
CA GLN A 269 -37.70 29.18 25.57
C GLN A 269 -36.30 29.37 26.18
N HIS A 270 -35.74 28.35 26.82
CA HIS A 270 -34.51 28.44 27.61
C HIS A 270 -33.24 28.19 26.77
N GLY A 271 -33.24 28.63 25.51
CA GLY A 271 -32.17 28.29 24.56
C GLY A 271 -32.24 28.96 23.20
N ILE A 272 -33.16 29.90 22.96
CA ILE A 272 -33.44 30.47 21.63
C ILE A 272 -32.22 31.14 20.98
N ALA A 273 -31.35 31.75 21.79
CA ALA A 273 -30.12 32.42 21.35
C ALA A 273 -28.94 31.47 21.14
N SER A 274 -29.09 30.17 21.39
CA SER A 274 -28.04 29.15 21.25
C SER A 274 -28.20 28.34 19.96
N PHE A 275 -27.10 27.81 19.41
CA PHE A 275 -27.16 26.83 18.32
C PHE A 275 -26.57 25.48 18.70
N ARG A 276 -27.28 24.40 18.32
CA ARG A 276 -26.89 23.00 18.58
C ARG A 276 -26.25 22.30 17.38
N GLN A 277 -26.40 22.85 16.17
CA GLN A 277 -26.10 22.17 14.93
C GLN A 277 -25.47 23.13 13.91
N LEU A 278 -24.40 22.67 13.26
CA LEU A 278 -23.80 23.28 12.08
C LEU A 278 -24.15 22.42 10.86
N ALA A 279 -24.40 23.06 9.72
CA ALA A 279 -24.79 22.37 8.48
C ALA A 279 -23.69 22.49 7.43
N ALA A 280 -23.00 21.38 7.15
CA ALA A 280 -22.04 21.26 6.05
C ALA A 280 -22.73 20.77 4.76
N VAL A 281 -22.24 21.22 3.60
CA VAL A 281 -22.59 20.63 2.29
C VAL A 281 -21.33 20.18 1.57
N LEU A 282 -21.32 18.91 1.17
CA LEU A 282 -20.20 18.26 0.50
C LEU A 282 -20.60 17.70 -0.88
N PRO A 283 -19.63 17.49 -1.78
CA PRO A 283 -19.85 16.76 -3.03
C PRO A 283 -20.42 15.36 -2.77
N ARG A 284 -21.27 14.85 -3.67
CA ARG A 284 -21.91 13.53 -3.50
C ARG A 284 -20.92 12.36 -3.37
N SER A 285 -19.71 12.53 -3.89
CA SER A 285 -18.59 11.59 -3.87
C SER A 285 -17.80 11.54 -2.55
N ALA A 286 -18.09 12.42 -1.59
CA ALA A 286 -17.42 12.41 -0.29
C ALA A 286 -17.74 11.11 0.50
N HIS A 287 -16.70 10.51 1.08
CA HIS A 287 -16.78 9.31 1.91
C HIS A 287 -15.75 9.36 3.05
N SER A 288 -15.76 8.35 3.93
CA SER A 288 -14.86 8.30 5.11
C SER A 288 -14.88 9.61 5.91
N LEU A 289 -16.08 10.12 6.19
CA LEU A 289 -16.27 11.34 6.96
C LEU A 289 -16.02 11.04 8.44
N TYR A 290 -15.31 11.93 9.13
CA TYR A 290 -15.12 11.86 10.56
C TYR A 290 -15.26 13.25 11.20
N PHE A 291 -15.67 13.25 12.47
CA PHE A 291 -15.88 14.46 13.27
C PHE A 291 -15.31 14.19 14.66
N ARG A 292 -14.24 14.89 15.02
CA ARG A 292 -13.48 14.70 16.26
C ARG A 292 -13.19 16.03 16.91
N ASP A 293 -13.03 16.05 18.23
CA ASP A 293 -12.39 17.15 18.96
C ASP A 293 -11.02 16.67 19.50
N GLU A 294 -10.39 17.47 20.35
CA GLU A 294 -9.08 17.14 20.94
C GLU A 294 -9.13 15.86 21.80
N ILE A 295 -10.27 15.59 22.45
CA ILE A 295 -10.44 14.44 23.35
C ILE A 295 -10.95 13.17 22.64
N GLY A 296 -11.33 13.25 21.36
CA GLY A 296 -11.58 12.09 20.51
C GLY A 296 -12.79 12.21 19.59
N ASN A 297 -13.39 11.08 19.23
CA ASN A 297 -14.53 11.04 18.30
C ASN A 297 -15.79 11.72 18.88
N VAL A 298 -16.54 12.40 18.01
CA VAL A 298 -17.83 13.04 18.33
C VAL A 298 -18.94 12.34 17.54
N SER A 299 -19.61 11.38 18.18
CA SER A 299 -20.65 10.55 17.55
C SER A 299 -21.93 11.31 17.18
N THR A 300 -22.10 12.54 17.67
CA THR A 300 -23.26 13.41 17.39
C THR A 300 -23.12 14.11 16.04
N SER A 301 -23.12 13.32 14.97
CA SER A 301 -23.27 13.80 13.59
C SER A 301 -24.24 12.96 12.77
N HIS A 302 -24.88 13.57 11.79
CA HIS A 302 -25.84 12.91 10.91
C HIS A 302 -25.55 13.24 9.44
N VAL A 303 -25.37 12.21 8.62
CA VAL A 303 -25.13 12.33 7.18
C VAL A 303 -26.43 12.06 6.41
N ARG A 304 -26.84 13.01 5.56
CA ARG A 304 -27.97 12.86 4.65
C ARG A 304 -27.47 12.85 3.21
N HIS A 305 -27.54 11.68 2.58
CA HIS A 305 -27.31 11.56 1.15
C HIS A 305 -28.50 12.10 0.36
N LEU A 306 -28.24 13.07 -0.52
CA LEU A 306 -29.18 13.52 -1.55
C LEU A 306 -28.73 12.97 -2.91
N ARG A 307 -29.36 13.40 -4.01
CA ARG A 307 -28.97 12.98 -5.37
C ARG A 307 -27.60 13.54 -5.75
N ASP A 308 -27.46 14.86 -5.65
CA ASP A 308 -26.32 15.60 -6.26
C ASP A 308 -25.29 16.08 -5.23
N LYS A 309 -25.62 16.00 -3.95
CA LYS A 309 -24.80 16.45 -2.81
C LYS A 309 -24.99 15.55 -1.58
N LEU A 310 -24.12 15.73 -0.59
CA LEU A 310 -24.16 15.11 0.72
C LEU A 310 -24.27 16.24 1.75
N GLU A 311 -25.29 16.20 2.62
CA GLU A 311 -25.46 17.20 3.69
C GLU A 311 -25.07 16.56 5.02
N VAL A 312 -24.31 17.28 5.86
CA VAL A 312 -23.88 16.80 7.18
C VAL A 312 -24.36 17.76 8.25
N ALA A 313 -25.05 17.23 9.25
CA ALA A 313 -25.29 17.90 10.51
C ALA A 313 -24.15 17.54 11.47
N LEU A 314 -23.39 18.54 11.91
CA LEU A 314 -22.40 18.41 12.98
C LEU A 314 -22.99 19.03 14.25
N LEU A 315 -23.08 18.27 15.35
CA LEU A 315 -23.57 18.75 16.63
C LEU A 315 -22.42 18.66 17.65
N PRO A 316 -21.83 19.78 18.09
CA PRO A 316 -20.83 19.79 19.15
C PRO A 316 -21.33 19.14 20.45
N ARG A 317 -20.42 18.73 21.34
CA ARG A 317 -20.78 18.01 22.59
C ARG A 317 -21.69 18.81 23.53
N PHE A 318 -21.72 20.14 23.40
CA PHE A 318 -22.54 21.06 24.16
C PHE A 318 -23.18 22.12 23.22
N PRO A 319 -24.31 22.73 23.60
CA PRO A 319 -24.92 23.81 22.82
C PRO A 319 -24.02 25.06 22.82
N MET A 320 -23.90 25.73 21.69
CA MET A 320 -23.12 26.97 21.61
C MET A 320 -23.96 28.16 22.08
N PHE A 321 -23.65 28.68 23.28
CA PHE A 321 -24.12 29.96 23.80
C PHE A 321 -23.07 31.06 23.58
N GLY A 322 -23.49 32.33 23.58
CA GLY A 322 -22.59 33.47 23.34
C GLY A 322 -21.38 33.52 24.26
N GLY A 323 -20.21 33.77 23.65
CA GLY A 323 -18.92 33.76 24.33
C GLY A 323 -18.29 32.37 24.50
N TRP A 324 -19.03 31.26 24.32
CA TRP A 324 -18.44 29.92 24.34
C TRP A 324 -17.68 29.63 23.05
N SER A 325 -16.64 28.81 23.15
CA SER A 325 -15.83 28.31 22.04
C SER A 325 -15.70 26.79 22.05
N VAL A 326 -15.43 26.21 20.89
CA VAL A 326 -15.17 24.77 20.71
C VAL A 326 -14.18 24.56 19.57
N ASP A 327 -13.16 23.75 19.85
CA ASP A 327 -12.17 23.33 18.86
C ASP A 327 -12.51 21.93 18.35
N PHE A 328 -12.62 21.79 17.03
CA PHE A 328 -12.94 20.51 16.41
C PHE A 328 -12.32 20.35 15.02
N VAL A 329 -12.19 19.10 14.60
CA VAL A 329 -11.71 18.70 13.28
C VAL A 329 -12.82 17.94 12.55
N PHE A 330 -13.12 18.38 11.34
CA PHE A 330 -14.05 17.71 10.43
C PHE A 330 -13.31 17.36 9.14
N GLY A 331 -13.21 16.06 8.85
CA GLY A 331 -12.47 15.57 7.69
C GLY A 331 -13.28 14.59 6.85
N TYR A 332 -12.90 14.50 5.57
CA TYR A 332 -13.55 13.63 4.58
C TYR A 332 -12.58 13.28 3.44
N SER A 333 -12.84 12.16 2.78
CA SER A 333 -12.10 11.72 1.59
C SER A 333 -12.91 11.96 0.32
N LEU A 334 -12.22 12.32 -0.76
CA LEU A 334 -12.77 12.42 -2.12
C LEU A 334 -11.95 11.51 -3.06
N PRO A 335 -12.58 10.69 -3.91
CA PRO A 335 -11.87 9.81 -4.83
C PRO A 335 -11.14 10.64 -5.89
N LEU A 336 -9.87 10.32 -6.18
CA LEU A 336 -8.96 11.14 -7.00
C LEU A 336 -9.60 11.60 -8.32
N ARG A 337 -10.33 10.71 -9.01
CA ARG A 337 -11.04 10.97 -10.28
C ARG A 337 -12.10 12.08 -10.24
N ALA A 338 -12.57 12.49 -9.06
CA ALA A 338 -13.57 13.55 -8.90
C ALA A 338 -12.95 14.95 -8.74
N CYS A 339 -11.67 15.03 -8.34
CA CYS A 339 -11.01 16.28 -7.96
C CYS A 339 -9.71 16.54 -8.72
N VAL A 340 -9.04 15.50 -9.23
CA VAL A 340 -7.78 15.62 -9.98
C VAL A 340 -7.97 15.15 -11.41
N LYS A 341 -7.73 16.05 -12.37
CA LYS A 341 -7.59 15.72 -13.80
C LYS A 341 -6.12 15.56 -14.15
N LYS A 342 -5.80 14.61 -15.02
CA LYS A 342 -4.47 14.49 -15.63
C LYS A 342 -4.42 15.30 -16.92
N LEU A 343 -3.43 16.19 -17.02
CA LEU A 343 -3.17 17.07 -18.16
C LEU A 343 -2.00 16.53 -19.01
N PRO A 344 -1.90 16.88 -20.30
CA PRO A 344 -0.76 16.50 -21.14
C PRO A 344 0.58 17.00 -20.55
N GLY A 345 1.66 16.27 -20.84
CA GLY A 345 3.01 16.60 -20.36
C GLY A 345 3.34 16.15 -18.91
N GLY A 346 2.50 15.30 -18.30
CA GLY A 346 2.70 14.82 -16.93
C GLY A 346 2.30 15.85 -15.87
N ARG A 347 1.35 16.73 -16.21
CA ARG A 347 0.74 17.69 -15.28
C ARG A 347 -0.56 17.14 -14.70
N ALA A 348 -0.95 17.66 -13.55
CA ALA A 348 -2.23 17.40 -12.92
C ALA A 348 -2.87 18.72 -12.46
N GLU A 349 -4.20 18.74 -12.52
CA GLU A 349 -5.07 19.85 -12.11
C GLU A 349 -5.96 19.34 -10.96
N LEU A 350 -5.71 19.82 -9.74
CA LEU A 350 -6.58 19.62 -8.58
C LEU A 350 -7.61 20.76 -8.54
N LYS A 351 -8.89 20.44 -8.36
CA LYS A 351 -9.97 21.41 -8.19
C LYS A 351 -10.85 21.06 -6.98
N LEU A 352 -10.99 22.00 -6.06
CA LEU A 352 -11.78 21.88 -4.83
C LEU A 352 -12.35 23.24 -4.38
N PRO A 353 -13.34 23.32 -3.49
CA PRO A 353 -13.75 24.59 -2.88
C PRO A 353 -12.63 25.19 -2.03
N PHE A 354 -12.47 26.52 -2.06
CA PHE A 354 -11.40 27.22 -1.31
C PHE A 354 -11.66 27.24 0.21
N SER A 355 -12.92 27.40 0.64
CA SER A 355 -13.31 27.66 2.03
C SER A 355 -14.23 26.56 2.62
N THR A 356 -14.62 26.73 3.89
CA THR A 356 -15.39 25.74 4.67
C THR A 356 -16.66 25.24 3.97
N PRO A 357 -17.01 23.94 4.05
CA PRO A 357 -18.32 23.44 3.61
C PRO A 357 -19.48 23.87 4.54
N LEU A 358 -19.18 24.48 5.71
CA LEU A 358 -20.18 24.96 6.67
C LEU A 358 -20.93 26.19 6.15
N LYS A 359 -22.25 26.18 6.28
CA LYS A 359 -23.12 27.31 5.91
C LYS A 359 -23.17 28.39 6.98
N ASN A 360 -23.32 29.64 6.53
CA ASN A 360 -23.57 30.83 7.35
C ASN A 360 -22.47 31.14 8.39
N VAL A 361 -21.25 30.62 8.20
CA VAL A 361 -20.09 30.86 9.07
C VAL A 361 -19.29 32.07 8.58
N VAL A 362 -18.77 32.86 9.53
CA VAL A 362 -17.75 33.89 9.29
C VAL A 362 -16.38 33.33 9.70
N VAL A 363 -15.33 33.58 8.93
CA VAL A 363 -13.97 33.11 9.23
C VAL A 363 -13.01 34.30 9.35
N ASP A 364 -12.36 34.46 10.51
CA ASP A 364 -11.39 35.55 10.74
C ASP A 364 -10.06 35.31 10.01
N GLU A 365 -9.48 34.12 10.14
CA GLU A 365 -8.28 33.69 9.42
C GLU A 365 -8.50 32.29 8.81
N LEU A 366 -8.21 32.16 7.51
CA LEU A 366 -8.15 30.90 6.78
C LEU A 366 -6.71 30.64 6.31
N THR A 367 -6.15 29.50 6.71
CA THR A 367 -4.95 28.91 6.09
C THR A 367 -5.37 27.65 5.33
N VAL A 368 -5.10 27.59 4.02
CA VAL A 368 -5.28 26.41 3.17
C VAL A 368 -3.91 25.83 2.83
N ARG A 369 -3.64 24.59 3.25
CA ARG A 369 -2.41 23.84 2.99
C ARG A 369 -2.69 22.73 1.97
N VAL A 370 -2.22 22.89 0.74
CA VAL A 370 -2.36 21.86 -0.31
C VAL A 370 -1.06 21.05 -0.39
N VAL A 371 -1.12 19.83 0.15
CA VAL A 371 -0.01 18.87 0.19
C VAL A 371 -0.08 17.99 -1.08
N VAL A 372 0.91 18.13 -1.95
CA VAL A 372 1.05 17.33 -3.18
C VAL A 372 2.07 16.20 -2.99
N PRO A 373 2.10 15.15 -3.84
CA PRO A 373 3.04 14.04 -3.67
C PRO A 373 4.51 14.45 -3.65
N GLU A 374 5.36 13.60 -3.05
CA GLU A 374 6.81 13.73 -3.20
C GLU A 374 7.21 13.72 -4.69
N GLY A 375 8.20 14.54 -5.05
CA GLY A 375 8.63 14.72 -6.44
C GLY A 375 7.74 15.63 -7.30
N ALA A 376 6.65 16.18 -6.76
CA ALA A 376 5.83 17.15 -7.48
C ALA A 376 6.55 18.51 -7.65
N SER A 377 6.41 19.13 -8.83
CA SER A 377 7.04 20.42 -9.17
C SER A 377 6.08 21.36 -9.91
N GLU A 378 6.54 22.58 -10.24
CA GLU A 378 5.76 23.59 -10.98
C GLU A 378 4.40 23.96 -10.34
N LEU A 379 4.30 23.99 -9.01
CA LEU A 379 3.04 24.33 -8.31
C LEU A 379 2.57 25.75 -8.66
N ARG A 380 1.30 25.87 -9.09
CA ARG A 380 0.58 27.13 -9.36
C ARG A 380 -0.84 27.03 -8.84
N HIS A 381 -1.44 28.18 -8.49
CA HIS A 381 -2.84 28.27 -8.09
C HIS A 381 -3.58 29.32 -8.91
N GLU A 382 -4.90 29.19 -8.98
CA GLU A 382 -5.80 30.13 -9.63
C GLU A 382 -6.97 30.43 -8.68
N LEU A 383 -7.16 31.70 -8.36
CA LEU A 383 -8.24 32.26 -7.55
C LEU A 383 -8.63 33.65 -8.10
N PRO A 384 -9.89 34.09 -7.98
CA PRO A 384 -10.35 35.40 -8.48
C PRO A 384 -9.97 36.57 -7.56
N PHE A 385 -9.47 36.31 -6.36
CA PHE A 385 -9.10 37.33 -5.36
C PHE A 385 -7.67 37.12 -4.84
N PRO A 386 -6.99 38.18 -4.36
CA PRO A 386 -5.67 38.05 -3.75
C PRO A 386 -5.70 37.21 -2.46
N VAL A 387 -4.61 36.46 -2.27
CA VAL A 387 -4.28 35.63 -1.11
C VAL A 387 -2.77 35.74 -0.85
N ASP A 388 -2.36 35.59 0.40
CA ASP A 388 -0.93 35.51 0.75
C ASP A 388 -0.41 34.11 0.49
N VAL A 389 0.73 33.99 -0.20
CA VAL A 389 1.25 32.71 -0.71
C VAL A 389 2.59 32.40 -0.07
N SER A 390 2.71 31.18 0.47
CA SER A 390 3.96 30.65 1.01
C SER A 390 4.13 29.18 0.62
N ALA A 391 5.38 28.70 0.67
CA ALA A 391 5.75 27.32 0.38
C ALA A 391 6.34 26.66 1.62
N ASP A 392 5.95 25.41 1.87
CA ASP A 392 6.25 24.65 3.07
C ASP A 392 6.51 23.17 2.69
N LYS A 393 6.94 22.34 3.64
CA LYS A 393 7.17 20.90 3.44
C LYS A 393 6.56 20.07 4.57
N LYS A 394 5.81 19.03 4.21
CA LYS A 394 5.28 18.03 5.14
C LYS A 394 6.06 16.72 4.95
N LEU A 395 6.37 16.03 6.05
CA LEU A 395 6.84 14.65 6.03
C LEU A 395 5.70 13.76 6.53
N THR A 396 5.31 12.75 5.75
CA THR A 396 4.34 11.73 6.15
C THR A 396 4.95 10.32 5.99
N TYR A 397 4.12 9.28 5.99
CA TYR A 397 4.59 7.90 5.90
C TYR A 397 5.17 7.61 4.50
N LEU A 398 6.34 6.96 4.46
CA LEU A 398 7.08 6.58 3.24
C LEU A 398 7.66 7.74 2.41
N ASP A 399 7.66 8.98 2.95
CA ASP A 399 8.37 10.11 2.33
C ASP A 399 9.88 10.05 2.59
N SER A 400 10.70 10.47 1.61
CA SER A 400 12.16 10.55 1.73
C SER A 400 12.69 11.98 1.86
N ALA A 401 12.18 12.92 1.06
CA ALA A 401 12.60 14.33 1.01
C ALA A 401 11.47 15.32 1.36
N GLY A 402 10.30 14.78 1.71
CA GLY A 402 9.08 15.51 2.09
C GLY A 402 8.21 15.97 0.92
N ARG A 403 6.90 15.90 1.14
CA ARG A 403 5.85 16.43 0.25
C ARG A 403 5.91 17.96 0.17
N PRO A 404 5.91 18.56 -1.03
CA PRO A 404 5.73 20.01 -1.18
C PRO A 404 4.34 20.42 -0.70
N VAL A 405 4.27 21.56 -0.01
CA VAL A 405 3.00 22.15 0.45
C VAL A 405 2.89 23.57 -0.07
N LEU A 406 1.78 23.84 -0.77
CA LEU A 406 1.36 25.21 -1.09
C LEU A 406 0.48 25.72 0.06
N VAL A 407 0.88 26.82 0.68
CA VAL A 407 0.15 27.44 1.80
C VAL A 407 -0.42 28.77 1.34
N LEU A 408 -1.76 28.86 1.30
CA LEU A 408 -2.51 30.06 0.95
C LEU A 408 -3.17 30.61 2.21
N ARG A 409 -3.01 31.91 2.49
CA ARG A 409 -3.66 32.60 3.61
C ARG A 409 -4.58 33.71 3.15
N LYS A 410 -5.68 33.90 3.89
CA LYS A 410 -6.62 35.03 3.73
C LYS A 410 -7.29 35.32 5.08
N GLY A 411 -7.55 36.59 5.35
CA GLY A 411 -8.36 37.03 6.50
C GLY A 411 -9.76 37.51 6.09
N ASN A 412 -10.66 37.63 7.08
CA ASN A 412 -12.03 38.15 6.98
C ASN A 412 -12.84 37.59 5.81
N LEU A 413 -13.26 36.31 5.90
CA LEU A 413 -14.02 35.61 4.87
C LEU A 413 -15.47 35.36 5.27
N VAL A 414 -16.34 35.45 4.27
CA VAL A 414 -17.74 34.97 4.26
C VAL A 414 -17.90 33.80 3.28
N GLN A 415 -19.06 33.13 3.31
CA GLN A 415 -19.35 31.96 2.47
C GLN A 415 -19.19 32.21 0.96
N ASP A 416 -19.34 33.44 0.49
CA ASP A 416 -19.19 33.84 -0.93
C ASP A 416 -17.74 33.64 -1.44
N HIS A 417 -16.76 33.63 -0.54
CA HIS A 417 -15.36 33.27 -0.87
C HIS A 417 -15.17 31.78 -1.17
N ASN A 418 -16.20 30.93 -1.05
CA ASN A 418 -16.07 29.49 -1.29
C ASN A 418 -16.11 29.10 -2.77
N VAL A 419 -15.39 29.86 -3.59
CA VAL A 419 -15.12 29.62 -5.01
C VAL A 419 -14.21 28.40 -5.18
N PRO A 420 -14.20 27.75 -6.37
CA PRO A 420 -13.31 26.62 -6.59
C PRO A 420 -11.85 27.08 -6.78
N LEU A 421 -10.99 26.71 -5.84
CA LEU A 421 -9.54 26.74 -5.97
C LEU A 421 -9.10 25.71 -7.02
N THR A 422 -8.35 26.16 -8.03
CA THR A 422 -7.60 25.28 -8.93
C THR A 422 -6.12 25.30 -8.54
N VAL A 423 -5.47 24.15 -8.42
CA VAL A 423 -4.02 24.01 -8.22
C VAL A 423 -3.46 23.10 -9.32
N THR A 424 -2.49 23.62 -10.10
CA THR A 424 -1.78 22.83 -11.11
C THR A 424 -0.35 22.54 -10.67
N TYR A 425 0.13 21.33 -10.96
CA TYR A 425 1.46 20.84 -10.60
C TYR A 425 1.88 19.73 -11.57
N ARG A 426 3.15 19.32 -11.53
CA ARG A 426 3.74 18.31 -12.42
C ARG A 426 4.23 17.11 -11.60
N THR A 427 3.93 15.89 -12.04
CA THR A 427 4.31 14.64 -11.38
C THR A 427 5.01 13.68 -12.34
N PRO A 428 6.26 13.23 -12.06
CA PRO A 428 6.90 12.20 -12.89
C PRO A 428 6.25 10.84 -12.61
N GLY A 429 5.70 10.19 -13.64
CA GLY A 429 4.94 8.94 -13.46
C GLY A 429 5.72 7.78 -12.84
N LEU A 430 7.05 7.73 -13.01
CA LEU A 430 7.93 6.73 -12.40
C LEU A 430 8.23 7.02 -10.91
N HIS A 431 8.06 8.25 -10.43
CA HIS A 431 8.37 8.63 -9.04
C HIS A 431 7.44 7.93 -8.04
N MET A 432 6.25 7.49 -8.45
CA MET A 432 5.36 6.66 -7.63
C MET A 432 5.96 5.32 -7.23
N LEU A 433 6.94 4.78 -7.97
CA LEU A 433 7.61 3.53 -7.61
C LEU A 433 8.55 3.67 -6.40
N GLN A 434 8.89 4.89 -5.98
CA GLN A 434 9.81 5.15 -4.88
C GLN A 434 9.27 4.66 -3.53
N GLU A 435 7.98 4.84 -3.25
CA GLU A 435 7.35 4.40 -1.99
C GLU A 435 7.42 2.85 -1.83
N PRO A 436 7.02 2.01 -2.81
CA PRO A 436 7.27 0.57 -2.78
C PRO A 436 8.76 0.19 -2.73
N LEU A 437 9.63 0.85 -3.49
CA LEU A 437 11.06 0.54 -3.52
C LEU A 437 11.75 0.84 -2.18
N MET A 438 11.30 1.87 -1.45
CA MET A 438 11.76 2.15 -0.09
C MET A 438 11.46 0.96 0.84
N LEU A 439 10.22 0.47 0.86
CA LEU A 439 9.82 -0.70 1.66
C LEU A 439 10.64 -1.94 1.30
N VAL A 440 10.78 -2.25 0.00
CA VAL A 440 11.60 -3.37 -0.47
C VAL A 440 13.06 -3.22 -0.03
N SER A 441 13.63 -2.01 -0.11
CA SER A 441 15.00 -1.75 0.35
C SER A 441 15.16 -1.96 1.86
N GLY A 442 14.16 -1.57 2.68
CA GLY A 442 14.18 -1.77 4.13
C GLY A 442 14.19 -3.25 4.51
N PHE A 443 13.36 -4.07 3.87
CA PHE A 443 13.39 -5.52 4.05
C PHE A 443 14.69 -6.14 3.55
N MET A 444 15.24 -5.70 2.41
CA MET A 444 16.53 -6.20 1.90
C MET A 444 17.70 -5.85 2.82
N VAL A 445 17.70 -4.67 3.44
CA VAL A 445 18.68 -4.30 4.48
C VAL A 445 18.50 -5.16 5.74
N LEU A 446 17.26 -5.43 6.17
CA LEU A 446 16.99 -6.32 7.30
C LEU A 446 17.56 -7.73 7.05
N PHE A 447 17.18 -8.37 5.94
CA PHE A 447 17.69 -9.70 5.58
C PHE A 447 19.21 -9.71 5.35
N GLY A 448 19.76 -8.67 4.71
CA GLY A 448 21.21 -8.49 4.55
C GLY A 448 21.95 -8.35 5.88
N SER A 449 21.37 -7.67 6.87
CA SER A 449 21.95 -7.53 8.21
C SER A 449 21.93 -8.85 9.00
N MET A 450 20.85 -9.64 8.88
CA MET A 450 20.78 -11.00 9.46
C MET A 450 21.79 -11.94 8.79
N LEU A 451 21.97 -11.84 7.47
CA LEU A 451 22.98 -12.59 6.74
C LEU A 451 24.41 -12.19 7.15
N ALA A 452 24.67 -10.90 7.36
CA ALA A 452 25.97 -10.44 7.88
C ALA A 452 26.20 -10.96 9.31
N PHE A 453 25.21 -10.84 10.19
CA PHE A 453 25.29 -11.28 11.59
C PHE A 453 25.57 -12.78 11.71
N THR A 454 24.87 -13.62 10.95
CA THR A 454 25.09 -15.08 10.92
C THR A 454 26.44 -15.50 10.32
N ARG A 455 27.15 -14.59 9.65
CA ARG A 455 28.50 -14.82 9.09
C ARG A 455 29.64 -14.28 9.97
N LEU A 456 29.34 -13.61 11.09
CA LEU A 456 30.35 -13.14 12.05
C LEU A 456 30.92 -14.31 12.87
N ASP A 457 31.93 -15.01 12.33
CA ASP A 457 32.48 -16.20 12.98
C ASP A 457 33.43 -15.88 14.16
N LEU A 458 32.85 -15.59 15.32
CA LEU A 458 33.55 -15.31 16.59
C LEU A 458 34.46 -16.46 17.07
N LYS A 459 34.42 -17.64 16.45
CA LYS A 459 35.23 -18.83 16.83
C LYS A 459 36.75 -18.58 16.77
N LEU A 460 37.23 -17.59 16.00
CA LEU A 460 38.66 -17.25 15.94
C LEU A 460 39.23 -16.88 17.32
N LEU A 461 38.47 -16.11 18.12
CA LEU A 461 38.85 -15.75 19.49
C LEU A 461 38.95 -16.98 20.40
N LYS A 462 38.02 -17.93 20.23
CA LYS A 462 37.97 -19.18 21.01
C LYS A 462 39.20 -20.07 20.70
N ARG A 463 39.51 -20.28 19.42
CA ARG A 463 40.73 -20.98 18.98
C ARG A 463 42.02 -20.27 19.42
N LEU A 464 42.07 -18.95 19.41
CA LEU A 464 43.24 -18.20 19.91
C LEU A 464 43.42 -18.34 21.43
N ALA A 465 42.34 -18.47 22.20
CA ALA A 465 42.42 -18.79 23.63
C ALA A 465 42.90 -20.25 23.86
N GLU A 466 42.33 -21.21 23.13
CA GLU A 466 42.72 -22.64 23.17
C GLU A 466 44.21 -22.84 22.82
N LEU A 467 44.70 -22.21 21.74
CA LEU A 467 46.10 -22.26 21.33
C LEU A 467 47.06 -21.60 22.33
N ARG A 468 46.63 -20.51 23.00
CA ARG A 468 47.40 -19.90 24.10
C ARG A 468 47.49 -20.83 25.31
N GLY A 469 46.40 -21.52 25.66
CA GLY A 469 46.38 -22.52 26.74
C GLY A 469 47.28 -23.72 26.43
N ALA A 470 47.21 -24.26 25.22
CA ALA A 470 48.04 -25.40 24.79
C ALA A 470 49.55 -25.10 24.87
N ARG A 471 49.95 -23.87 24.49
CA ARG A 471 51.37 -23.44 24.46
C ARG A 471 52.02 -23.36 25.86
N GLY A 472 51.24 -23.35 26.95
CA GLY A 472 51.75 -23.35 28.33
C GLY A 472 52.16 -24.72 28.90
N ARG A 473 51.96 -25.82 28.16
CA ARG A 473 52.20 -27.20 28.64
C ARG A 473 53.61 -27.76 28.36
N ILE A 474 54.39 -27.13 27.49
CA ILE A 474 55.79 -27.52 27.20
C ILE A 474 56.68 -26.66 28.10
N LYS A 475 57.35 -27.28 29.09
CA LYS A 475 58.18 -26.56 30.10
C LYS A 475 59.58 -27.15 30.28
N PHE A 476 59.76 -28.44 30.02
CA PHE A 476 61.00 -29.19 30.21
C PHE A 476 61.34 -29.99 28.94
N GLY A 477 62.42 -30.78 28.93
CA GLY A 477 62.84 -31.51 27.73
C GLY A 477 64.19 -32.26 27.81
N THR A 478 64.95 -32.08 28.89
CA THR A 478 66.25 -32.73 29.14
C THR A 478 66.40 -33.03 30.63
N VAL A 479 67.26 -33.99 31.01
CA VAL A 479 67.56 -34.27 32.43
C VAL A 479 68.57 -33.26 32.94
N ARG A 480 68.19 -32.38 33.87
CA ARG A 480 69.14 -31.44 34.50
C ARG A 480 69.83 -32.07 35.70
N GLN A 481 71.15 -31.93 35.77
CA GLN A 481 71.91 -32.25 36.98
C GLN A 481 71.71 -31.14 38.02
N ILE A 482 71.46 -31.54 39.28
CA ILE A 482 71.22 -30.64 40.42
C ILE A 482 72.11 -31.00 41.60
N THR A 483 72.48 -30.00 42.38
CA THR A 483 73.24 -30.11 43.64
C THR A 483 72.31 -30.24 44.85
N ARG A 484 72.87 -30.63 46.00
CA ARG A 484 72.12 -30.70 47.28
C ARG A 484 71.41 -29.38 47.64
N THR A 485 72.03 -28.23 47.33
CA THR A 485 71.47 -26.89 47.59
C THR A 485 70.28 -26.55 46.69
N GLU A 486 70.25 -27.04 45.46
CA GLU A 486 69.16 -26.79 44.52
C GLU A 486 67.94 -27.67 44.76
N PHE A 487 68.08 -28.80 45.47
CA PHE A 487 67.06 -29.84 45.60
C PHE A 487 65.68 -29.32 46.05
N VAL A 488 65.61 -28.43 47.04
CA VAL A 488 64.33 -27.90 47.56
C VAL A 488 63.59 -27.05 46.50
N GLN A 489 64.31 -26.28 45.70
CA GLN A 489 63.75 -25.44 44.65
C GLN A 489 63.42 -26.28 43.40
N GLU A 490 64.38 -27.09 42.95
CA GLU A 490 64.28 -27.84 41.70
C GLU A 490 63.40 -29.10 41.80
N VAL A 491 63.22 -29.66 43.00
CA VAL A 491 62.36 -30.83 43.25
C VAL A 491 61.13 -30.45 44.07
N SER A 492 61.28 -30.08 45.35
CA SER A 492 60.15 -29.95 46.27
C SER A 492 59.15 -28.88 45.83
N SER A 493 59.62 -27.65 45.62
CA SER A 493 58.77 -26.52 45.19
C SER A 493 58.28 -26.68 43.75
N ALA A 494 59.13 -27.19 42.86
CA ALA A 494 58.73 -27.46 41.48
C ALA A 494 57.58 -28.49 41.37
N SER A 495 57.54 -29.46 42.29
CA SER A 495 56.53 -30.52 42.28
C SER A 495 55.09 -30.09 42.62
N GLU A 496 54.88 -28.85 43.06
CA GLU A 496 53.54 -28.24 43.18
C GLU A 496 52.84 -28.07 41.82
N ASN A 497 53.60 -27.95 40.73
CA ASN A 497 53.12 -27.49 39.42
C ASN A 497 53.40 -28.48 38.28
N CYS A 498 54.11 -29.58 38.54
CA CYS A 498 54.37 -30.68 37.62
C CYS A 498 54.85 -31.94 38.38
N TRP A 499 54.86 -33.09 37.71
CA TRP A 499 55.57 -34.26 38.21
C TRP A 499 57.09 -34.05 38.11
N VAL A 500 57.83 -34.40 39.16
CA VAL A 500 59.30 -34.35 39.17
C VAL A 500 59.86 -35.75 39.42
N VAL A 501 60.80 -36.18 38.57
CA VAL A 501 61.49 -37.47 38.66
C VAL A 501 62.96 -37.22 38.94
N VAL A 502 63.47 -37.73 40.06
CA VAL A 502 64.85 -37.54 40.53
C VAL A 502 65.62 -38.85 40.44
N HIS A 503 66.72 -38.85 39.69
CA HIS A 503 67.64 -39.97 39.60
C HIS A 503 68.83 -39.77 40.55
N LEU A 504 68.92 -40.59 41.60
CA LEU A 504 70.09 -40.73 42.46
C LEU A 504 71.05 -41.73 41.80
N TYR A 505 72.25 -41.25 41.46
CA TYR A 505 73.25 -42.00 40.71
C TYR A 505 74.63 -41.96 41.40
N LYS A 506 75.59 -42.74 40.90
CA LYS A 506 77.01 -42.66 41.27
C LYS A 506 77.87 -43.03 40.08
N ASP A 507 78.89 -42.23 39.81
CA ASP A 507 79.80 -42.46 38.70
C ASP A 507 80.59 -43.78 38.89
N GLY A 508 80.85 -44.48 37.78
CA GLY A 508 81.45 -45.82 37.78
C GLY A 508 80.46 -46.99 37.93
N LEU A 509 79.23 -46.78 38.40
CA LEU A 509 78.20 -47.84 38.44
C LEU A 509 77.46 -47.95 37.09
N GLY A 510 77.74 -49.01 36.33
CA GLY A 510 77.10 -49.25 35.03
C GLY A 510 75.57 -49.33 35.09
N THR A 511 75.00 -49.78 36.22
CA THR A 511 73.55 -49.78 36.46
C THR A 511 72.96 -48.35 36.45
N SER A 512 73.71 -47.38 36.95
CA SER A 512 73.32 -45.97 36.97
C SER A 512 73.41 -45.33 35.58
N ALA A 513 74.41 -45.70 34.78
CA ALA A 513 74.54 -45.22 33.40
C ALA A 513 73.34 -45.62 32.52
N VAL A 514 72.87 -46.88 32.63
CA VAL A 514 71.69 -47.37 31.89
C VAL A 514 70.43 -46.57 32.25
N MET A 515 70.17 -46.33 33.55
CA MET A 515 69.02 -45.52 33.98
C MET A 515 69.13 -44.06 33.52
N GLY A 516 70.33 -43.48 33.49
CA GLY A 516 70.57 -42.15 32.94
C GLY A 516 70.10 -42.04 31.48
N LEU A 517 70.58 -42.93 30.62
CA LEU A 517 70.21 -42.98 29.19
C LEU A 517 68.70 -43.16 28.98
N CYS A 518 68.06 -44.02 29.78
CA CYS A 518 66.61 -44.21 29.71
C CYS A 518 65.84 -42.93 30.09
N LEU A 519 66.29 -42.19 31.11
CA LEU A 519 65.63 -40.96 31.55
C LEU A 519 65.91 -39.77 30.61
N ASP A 520 67.05 -39.73 29.92
CA ASP A 520 67.33 -38.73 28.88
C ASP A 520 66.37 -38.86 27.69
N GLU A 521 66.08 -40.08 27.21
CA GLU A 521 65.05 -40.29 26.17
C GLU A 521 63.65 -39.90 26.67
N LEU A 522 63.31 -40.25 27.91
CA LEU A 522 62.00 -39.92 28.51
C LEU A 522 61.82 -38.42 28.75
N ALA A 523 62.87 -37.68 29.12
CA ALA A 523 62.81 -36.24 29.29
C ALA A 523 62.47 -35.52 27.98
N PHE A 524 63.02 -35.99 26.85
CA PHE A 524 62.67 -35.49 25.51
C PHE A 524 61.23 -35.85 25.12
N LYS A 525 60.80 -37.09 25.45
CA LYS A 525 59.48 -37.65 25.09
C LYS A 525 58.31 -37.08 25.92
N TYR A 526 58.57 -36.58 27.14
CA TYR A 526 57.54 -36.11 28.08
C TYR A 526 57.84 -34.70 28.64
N PRO A 527 57.84 -33.63 27.80
CA PRO A 527 58.28 -32.27 28.18
C PRO A 527 57.36 -31.50 29.17
N ALA A 528 56.31 -32.14 29.68
CA ALA A 528 55.49 -31.65 30.78
C ALA A 528 55.99 -32.12 32.16
N THR A 529 56.76 -33.21 32.20
CA THR A 529 57.34 -33.80 33.40
C THR A 529 58.80 -33.37 33.53
N LYS A 530 59.24 -33.07 34.75
CA LYS A 530 60.57 -32.55 35.02
C LYS A 530 61.49 -33.69 35.45
N PHE A 531 62.53 -33.96 34.69
CA PHE A 531 63.53 -34.98 35.02
C PHE A 531 64.82 -34.30 35.51
N VAL A 532 65.36 -34.78 36.63
CA VAL A 532 66.61 -34.29 37.22
C VAL A 532 67.47 -35.44 37.75
N ARG A 533 68.78 -35.22 37.87
CA ARG A 533 69.73 -36.18 38.44
C ARG A 533 70.62 -35.55 39.50
N ILE A 534 70.96 -36.30 40.54
CA ILE A 534 71.81 -35.86 41.66
C ILE A 534 72.74 -37.00 42.09
N VAL A 535 73.95 -36.65 42.50
CA VAL A 535 74.89 -37.63 43.06
C VAL A 535 74.32 -38.16 44.38
N SER A 536 74.22 -39.48 44.49
CA SER A 536 73.59 -40.18 45.62
C SER A 536 74.11 -39.72 46.98
N THR A 537 75.42 -39.56 47.13
CA THR A 537 76.08 -39.08 48.37
C THR A 537 75.86 -37.60 48.68
N GLU A 538 75.55 -36.76 47.68
CA GLU A 538 75.10 -35.38 47.91
C GLU A 538 73.65 -35.35 48.39
N CYS A 539 72.78 -36.17 47.80
CA CYS A 539 71.37 -36.24 48.16
C CYS A 539 71.15 -36.85 49.56
N ILE A 540 71.81 -37.99 49.84
CA ILE A 540 71.69 -38.75 51.09
C ILE A 540 73.09 -39.18 51.53
N PRO A 541 73.61 -38.66 52.66
CA PRO A 541 74.90 -39.08 53.20
C PRO A 541 74.95 -40.59 53.43
N SER A 542 76.05 -41.23 53.02
CA SER A 542 76.29 -42.67 53.18
C SER A 542 75.25 -43.59 52.53
N TYR A 543 74.61 -43.17 51.43
CA TYR A 543 73.67 -44.01 50.69
C TYR A 543 74.37 -45.28 50.13
N PRO A 544 73.80 -46.48 50.28
CA PRO A 544 74.46 -47.73 49.89
C PRO A 544 74.42 -47.97 48.38
N ASP A 545 75.58 -48.23 47.78
CA ASP A 545 75.76 -48.46 46.33
C ASP A 545 74.87 -49.58 45.76
N GLN A 546 74.52 -50.59 46.57
CA GLN A 546 73.65 -51.70 46.17
C GLN A 546 72.24 -51.26 45.77
N ASN A 547 71.78 -50.11 46.26
CA ASN A 547 70.48 -49.53 45.94
C ASN A 547 70.51 -48.67 44.66
N LEU A 548 71.66 -48.50 44.00
CA LEU A 548 71.82 -47.61 42.85
C LEU A 548 71.66 -48.31 41.50
N PRO A 549 70.91 -47.72 40.54
CA PRO A 549 70.26 -46.41 40.59
C PRO A 549 69.03 -46.41 41.49
N THR A 550 68.74 -45.26 42.12
CA THR A 550 67.46 -45.02 42.81
C THR A 550 66.71 -43.91 42.11
N VAL A 551 65.40 -44.09 41.89
CA VAL A 551 64.51 -43.07 41.31
C VAL A 551 63.48 -42.65 42.36
N LEU A 552 63.37 -41.34 42.59
CA LEU A 552 62.36 -40.72 43.45
C LEU A 552 61.33 -40.00 42.57
N VAL A 553 60.04 -40.19 42.86
CA VAL A 553 58.93 -39.49 42.18
C VAL A 553 58.30 -38.51 43.16
N TYR A 554 58.24 -37.24 42.79
CA TYR A 554 57.68 -36.15 43.59
C TYR A 554 56.48 -35.49 42.90
N HIS A 555 55.46 -35.17 43.70
CA HIS A 555 54.26 -34.43 43.29
C HIS A 555 53.63 -33.76 44.53
N ASN A 556 53.06 -32.56 44.39
CA ASN A 556 52.47 -31.78 45.47
C ASN A 556 53.38 -31.67 46.72
N THR A 557 54.66 -31.35 46.54
CA THR A 557 55.74 -31.28 47.56
C THR A 557 56.16 -32.61 48.21
N GLN A 558 55.44 -33.71 47.99
CA GLN A 558 55.68 -35.00 48.64
C GLN A 558 56.40 -36.01 47.72
N CYS A 559 57.22 -36.88 48.32
CA CYS A 559 57.77 -38.04 47.61
C CYS A 559 56.73 -39.16 47.55
N VAL A 560 56.12 -39.36 46.38
CA VAL A 560 55.06 -40.34 46.14
C VAL A 560 55.62 -41.77 46.08
N ARG A 561 56.85 -41.93 45.55
CA ARG A 561 57.51 -43.25 45.46
C ARG A 561 59.02 -43.14 45.45
N THR A 562 59.67 -44.09 46.11
CA THR A 562 61.09 -44.43 45.95
C THR A 562 61.19 -45.79 45.27
N LEU A 563 62.01 -45.91 44.23
CA LEU A 563 62.28 -47.13 43.48
C LEU A 563 63.80 -47.36 43.44
N ALA A 564 64.29 -48.36 44.18
CA ALA A 564 65.72 -48.64 44.34
C ALA A 564 66.17 -49.86 43.52
N GLY A 565 67.32 -49.74 42.85
CA GLY A 565 67.89 -50.75 41.97
C GLY A 565 67.13 -50.92 40.65
N LEU A 566 67.78 -51.60 39.67
CA LEU A 566 67.14 -51.90 38.38
C LEU A 566 66.02 -52.96 38.46
N GLY A 567 65.84 -53.63 39.60
CA GLY A 567 64.82 -54.68 39.77
C GLY A 567 63.39 -54.22 39.47
N ALA A 568 63.06 -52.97 39.84
CA ALA A 568 61.76 -52.35 39.55
C ALA A 568 61.57 -51.98 38.05
N PHE A 569 62.62 -52.12 37.24
CA PHE A 569 62.71 -51.61 35.86
C PHE A 569 63.20 -52.68 34.87
N GLY A 570 62.99 -53.97 35.16
CA GLY A 570 63.39 -55.08 34.27
C GLY A 570 64.84 -55.57 34.41
N GLY A 571 65.57 -55.15 35.45
CA GLY A 571 66.92 -55.62 35.75
C GLY A 571 67.95 -55.19 34.71
N LEU A 572 68.87 -56.08 34.33
CA LEU A 572 69.93 -55.80 33.34
C LEU A 572 69.41 -55.62 31.89
N ARG A 573 68.09 -55.58 31.68
CA ARG A 573 67.43 -55.31 30.39
C ARG A 573 66.47 -54.11 30.45
N THR A 574 66.70 -53.15 31.34
CA THR A 574 65.92 -51.91 31.42
C THR A 574 65.88 -51.18 30.08
N THR A 575 64.67 -50.82 29.65
CA THR A 575 64.40 -49.98 28.47
C THR A 575 63.66 -48.70 28.89
N PRO A 576 63.69 -47.62 28.09
CA PRO A 576 62.91 -46.40 28.36
C PRO A 576 61.42 -46.69 28.55
N GLU A 577 60.88 -47.66 27.81
CA GLU A 577 59.47 -48.06 27.89
C GLU A 577 59.15 -48.81 29.20
N SER A 578 60.08 -49.64 29.70
CA SER A 578 59.96 -50.26 31.02
C SER A 578 60.01 -49.22 32.14
N VAL A 579 60.89 -48.21 32.03
CA VAL A 579 60.95 -47.09 32.99
C VAL A 579 59.67 -46.25 32.94
N ALA A 580 59.17 -45.90 31.75
CA ALA A 580 57.90 -45.18 31.59
C ALA A 580 56.70 -45.95 32.17
N SER A 581 56.67 -47.28 32.01
CA SER A 581 55.64 -48.14 32.59
C SER A 581 55.70 -48.16 34.12
N ALA A 582 56.90 -48.33 34.70
CA ALA A 582 57.11 -48.31 36.15
C ALA A 582 56.81 -46.94 36.78
N LEU A 583 57.10 -45.84 36.08
CA LEU A 583 56.72 -44.49 36.48
C LEU A 583 55.20 -44.27 36.37
N ASN A 584 54.57 -44.75 35.29
CA ASN A 584 53.11 -44.66 35.11
C ASN A 584 52.31 -45.48 36.13
N ALA A 585 52.91 -46.52 36.73
CA ALA A 585 52.32 -47.26 37.84
C ALA A 585 52.29 -46.48 39.18
N VAL A 586 52.99 -45.34 39.28
CA VAL A 586 52.95 -44.43 40.44
C VAL A 586 51.89 -43.34 40.28
N GLY A 587 51.59 -42.96 39.04
CA GLY A 587 50.69 -41.86 38.65
C GLY A 587 50.98 -41.45 37.20
N PRO A 588 50.30 -40.44 36.62
CA PRO A 588 50.47 -40.02 35.22
C PRO A 588 51.81 -39.29 34.90
N VAL A 589 52.93 -39.82 35.40
CA VAL A 589 54.30 -39.26 35.29
C VAL A 589 54.80 -39.23 33.84
N CYS A 590 54.52 -40.30 33.09
CA CYS A 590 54.87 -40.46 31.67
C CYS A 590 53.59 -40.63 30.84
N ALA A 591 52.56 -39.83 31.16
CA ALA A 591 51.35 -39.77 30.37
C ALA A 591 51.66 -39.21 28.98
N ALA A 592 51.42 -40.02 27.95
CA ALA A 592 51.38 -39.51 26.58
C ALA A 592 50.17 -38.58 26.43
N PRO A 593 50.18 -37.61 25.49
CA PRO A 593 48.97 -36.88 25.13
C PRO A 593 47.91 -37.85 24.57
N GLN A 594 46.98 -38.24 25.44
CA GLN A 594 45.78 -38.99 25.08
C GLN A 594 44.86 -38.09 24.26
N ASP A 595 45.01 -38.08 22.93
CA ASP A 595 44.05 -37.49 21.97
C ASP A 595 44.36 -37.84 20.48
N GLN A 596 45.25 -38.81 20.18
CA GLN A 596 45.72 -39.03 18.79
C GLN A 596 45.79 -40.49 18.27
N ARG A 597 45.43 -41.51 19.06
CA ARG A 597 45.39 -42.90 18.57
C ARG A 597 44.00 -43.37 18.14
N GLU A 598 42.94 -42.93 18.80
CA GLU A 598 41.56 -43.25 18.41
C GLU A 598 41.15 -42.48 17.14
N ASP A 599 41.53 -41.21 17.06
CA ASP A 599 41.39 -40.36 15.87
C ASP A 599 42.05 -40.93 14.61
N ALA A 600 43.18 -41.62 14.73
CA ALA A 600 43.93 -42.13 13.58
C ALA A 600 43.18 -43.23 12.82
N ALA A 601 42.56 -44.17 13.55
CA ALA A 601 41.78 -45.25 12.97
C ALA A 601 40.50 -44.76 12.28
N GLN A 602 39.85 -43.73 12.84
CA GLN A 602 38.62 -43.16 12.29
C GLN A 602 38.86 -42.24 11.07
N ARG A 603 40.08 -41.71 10.90
CA ARG A 603 40.41 -40.78 9.81
C ARG A 603 40.67 -41.44 8.45
N ALA A 604 40.89 -42.76 8.39
CA ALA A 604 41.10 -43.49 7.13
C ALA A 604 39.91 -43.35 6.15
N PRO A 605 38.66 -43.73 6.50
CA PRO A 605 37.50 -43.49 5.63
C PRO A 605 37.21 -41.99 5.43
N ALA A 606 37.56 -41.14 6.41
CA ALA A 606 37.33 -39.71 6.33
C ALA A 606 38.20 -39.01 5.26
N PHE A 607 39.40 -39.51 4.95
CA PHE A 607 40.23 -38.91 3.89
C PHE A 607 39.68 -39.21 2.49
N GLU A 608 39.22 -40.44 2.26
CA GLU A 608 38.59 -40.87 1.01
C GLU A 608 37.22 -40.21 0.81
N GLN A 609 36.38 -40.16 1.84
CA GLN A 609 35.15 -39.36 1.83
C GLN A 609 35.42 -37.87 1.61
N ARG A 610 36.49 -37.30 2.18
CA ARG A 610 36.86 -35.89 1.95
C ARG A 610 37.39 -35.66 0.54
N GLY A 611 38.08 -36.63 -0.07
CA GLY A 611 38.45 -36.62 -1.48
C GLY A 611 37.22 -36.59 -2.38
N ASN A 612 36.27 -37.51 -2.16
CA ASN A 612 35.01 -37.57 -2.90
C ASN A 612 34.12 -36.33 -2.66
N GLN A 613 34.09 -35.78 -1.44
CA GLN A 613 33.39 -34.52 -1.15
C GLN A 613 34.06 -33.31 -1.80
N LEU A 614 35.40 -33.27 -1.93
CA LEU A 614 36.08 -32.23 -2.70
C LEU A 614 35.78 -32.39 -4.19
N GLY A 615 35.87 -33.61 -4.74
CA GLY A 615 35.51 -33.88 -6.13
C GLY A 615 34.08 -33.45 -6.46
N ALA A 616 33.11 -33.88 -5.65
CA ALA A 616 31.70 -33.48 -5.78
C ALA A 616 31.51 -31.96 -5.65
N LYS A 617 32.18 -31.30 -4.70
CA LYS A 617 32.10 -29.83 -4.55
C LYS A 617 32.76 -29.08 -5.71
N THR A 618 33.88 -29.54 -6.24
CA THR A 618 34.54 -28.93 -7.40
C THR A 618 33.67 -29.09 -8.66
N GLN A 619 33.05 -30.26 -8.84
CA GLN A 619 32.13 -30.52 -9.94
C GLN A 619 30.80 -29.74 -9.80
N GLN A 620 30.29 -29.53 -8.58
CA GLN A 620 29.16 -28.63 -8.32
C GLN A 620 29.51 -27.13 -8.51
N LEU A 621 30.74 -26.70 -8.16
CA LEU A 621 31.17 -25.32 -8.38
C LEU A 621 31.21 -24.96 -9.88
N GLY A 622 31.76 -25.84 -10.71
CA GLY A 622 31.87 -25.60 -12.17
C GLY A 622 30.53 -25.40 -12.90
N VAL A 623 29.41 -25.83 -12.31
CA VAL A 623 28.07 -25.65 -12.89
C VAL A 623 27.41 -24.32 -12.45
N ARG A 624 27.91 -23.66 -11.40
CA ARG A 624 27.24 -22.49 -10.79
C ARG A 624 27.43 -21.16 -11.52
N GLU A 625 28.51 -20.96 -12.28
CA GLU A 625 29.05 -19.61 -12.46
C GLU A 625 28.43 -18.70 -13.53
N LEU A 626 27.60 -19.16 -14.49
CA LEU A 626 27.13 -18.26 -15.57
C LEU A 626 25.67 -18.36 -16.05
N MET A 627 24.90 -19.40 -15.71
CA MET A 627 23.53 -19.57 -16.24
C MET A 627 22.44 -19.86 -15.20
N ALA A 628 22.79 -20.29 -13.99
CA ALA A 628 21.79 -20.88 -13.08
C ALA A 628 20.81 -19.87 -12.42
N PRO A 629 21.23 -18.76 -11.77
CA PRO A 629 20.32 -17.95 -10.96
C PRO A 629 19.23 -17.25 -11.79
N ALA A 630 19.61 -16.72 -12.97
CA ALA A 630 18.68 -16.08 -13.90
C ALA A 630 17.68 -17.09 -14.49
N ALA A 631 18.11 -18.33 -14.74
CA ALA A 631 17.23 -19.40 -15.21
C ALA A 631 16.25 -19.88 -14.13
N VAL A 632 16.67 -20.01 -12.86
CA VAL A 632 15.75 -20.29 -11.73
C VAL A 632 14.70 -19.18 -11.59
N PHE A 633 15.14 -17.91 -11.64
CA PHE A 633 14.22 -16.77 -11.57
C PHE A 633 13.24 -16.74 -12.76
N LEU A 634 13.70 -16.99 -13.99
CA LEU A 634 12.83 -17.04 -15.17
C LEU A 634 11.83 -18.20 -15.12
N MET A 635 12.29 -19.39 -14.72
CA MET A 635 11.43 -20.58 -14.58
C MET A 635 10.35 -20.37 -13.51
N THR A 636 10.70 -19.76 -12.37
CA THR A 636 9.72 -19.45 -11.30
C THR A 636 8.83 -18.24 -11.61
N LEU A 637 9.27 -17.31 -12.46
CA LEU A 637 8.43 -16.27 -13.02
C LEU A 637 7.40 -16.83 -14.03
N LEU A 638 7.78 -17.82 -14.85
CA LEU A 638 6.86 -18.55 -15.72
C LEU A 638 5.86 -19.39 -14.91
N MET A 639 6.31 -20.00 -13.82
CA MET A 639 5.48 -20.73 -12.85
C MET A 639 4.41 -19.83 -12.21
N ALA A 640 4.81 -18.64 -11.71
CA ALA A 640 3.85 -17.64 -11.23
C ALA A 640 2.94 -17.11 -12.34
N GLY A 641 3.44 -17.01 -13.58
CA GLY A 641 2.65 -16.72 -14.77
C GLY A 641 1.53 -17.72 -15.05
N ALA A 642 1.68 -18.98 -14.61
CA ALA A 642 0.66 -20.01 -14.77
C ALA A 642 -0.60 -19.73 -13.91
N SER A 643 -0.45 -19.14 -12.72
CA SER A 643 -1.60 -18.66 -11.93
C SER A 643 -2.39 -17.60 -12.70
N GLY A 644 -1.70 -16.74 -13.47
CA GLY A 644 -2.33 -15.80 -14.40
C GLY A 644 -3.14 -16.47 -15.52
N LEU A 645 -2.77 -17.68 -15.96
CA LEU A 645 -3.56 -18.43 -16.96
C LEU A 645 -4.92 -18.87 -16.43
N GLY A 646 -5.00 -19.21 -15.13
CA GLY A 646 -6.26 -19.55 -14.46
C GLY A 646 -7.31 -18.43 -14.50
N ALA A 647 -6.88 -17.17 -14.54
CA ALA A 647 -7.77 -16.02 -14.62
C ALA A 647 -8.29 -15.70 -16.04
N LEU A 648 -7.74 -16.31 -17.10
CA LEU A 648 -8.09 -15.99 -18.49
C LEU A 648 -9.57 -16.21 -18.88
N PRO A 649 -10.31 -17.24 -18.41
CA PRO A 649 -11.71 -17.45 -18.80
C PRO A 649 -12.62 -16.24 -18.53
N TYR A 650 -12.33 -15.45 -17.49
CA TYR A 650 -13.10 -14.27 -17.13
C TYR A 650 -13.04 -13.13 -18.16
N PHE A 651 -12.04 -13.12 -19.06
CA PHE A 651 -12.00 -12.14 -20.16
C PHE A 651 -13.02 -12.42 -21.26
N PHE A 652 -13.46 -13.67 -21.40
CA PHE A 652 -14.40 -14.10 -22.43
C PHE A 652 -15.83 -14.20 -21.90
N VAL A 653 -16.01 -14.60 -20.63
CA VAL A 653 -17.34 -14.80 -20.01
C VAL A 653 -17.76 -13.63 -19.11
N GLY A 654 -16.81 -12.80 -18.64
CA GLY A 654 -17.05 -11.64 -17.76
C GLY A 654 -17.33 -12.04 -16.30
N THR A 655 -18.38 -12.81 -16.08
CA THR A 655 -18.78 -13.38 -14.78
C THR A 655 -19.34 -14.80 -15.00
N LEU A 656 -18.80 -15.79 -14.30
CA LEU A 656 -19.39 -17.14 -14.28
C LEU A 656 -20.74 -17.13 -13.51
N SER A 657 -21.61 -18.11 -13.78
CA SER A 657 -22.75 -18.37 -12.90
C SER A 657 -22.29 -18.95 -11.56
N LYS A 658 -23.16 -18.91 -10.53
CA LYS A 658 -22.91 -19.53 -9.23
C LYS A 658 -22.49 -21.00 -9.36
N GLU A 659 -23.21 -21.78 -10.15
CA GLU A 659 -22.89 -23.20 -10.39
C GLU A 659 -21.50 -23.41 -11.02
N TRP A 660 -21.10 -22.59 -12.00
CA TRP A 660 -19.77 -22.68 -12.61
C TRP A 660 -18.66 -22.21 -11.65
N GLY A 661 -18.92 -21.22 -10.78
CA GLY A 661 -18.00 -20.81 -9.72
C GLY A 661 -17.86 -21.87 -8.62
N ALA A 662 -18.97 -22.49 -8.22
CA ALA A 662 -18.97 -23.59 -7.27
C ALA A 662 -18.22 -24.83 -7.81
N LEU A 663 -18.38 -25.15 -9.10
CA LEU A 663 -17.62 -26.20 -9.76
C LEU A 663 -16.12 -25.87 -9.83
N ALA A 664 -15.75 -24.61 -10.12
CA ALA A 664 -14.36 -24.16 -10.11
C ALA A 664 -13.73 -24.28 -8.70
N ASN A 665 -14.43 -23.83 -7.67
CA ASN A 665 -14.00 -23.98 -6.27
C ASN A 665 -13.88 -25.47 -5.88
N ALA A 666 -14.81 -26.34 -6.32
CA ALA A 666 -14.75 -27.77 -6.04
C ALA A 666 -13.54 -28.46 -6.69
N LEU A 667 -13.21 -28.11 -7.94
CA LEU A 667 -11.99 -28.58 -8.61
C LEU A 667 -10.73 -28.09 -7.90
N ALA A 668 -10.71 -26.84 -7.44
CA ALA A 668 -9.59 -26.30 -6.66
C ALA A 668 -9.42 -27.02 -5.32
N CYS A 669 -10.51 -27.36 -4.62
CA CYS A 669 -10.45 -28.15 -3.37
C CYS A 669 -9.74 -29.49 -3.58
N GLY A 670 -10.03 -30.20 -4.69
CA GLY A 670 -9.39 -31.48 -5.00
C GLY A 670 -7.90 -31.34 -5.28
N VAL A 671 -7.52 -30.39 -6.12
CA VAL A 671 -6.10 -30.10 -6.44
C VAL A 671 -5.33 -29.68 -5.20
N MET A 672 -5.84 -28.73 -4.40
CA MET A 672 -5.15 -28.22 -3.21
C MET A 672 -5.02 -29.29 -2.11
N LEU A 673 -6.00 -30.19 -1.94
CA LEU A 673 -5.87 -31.29 -0.99
C LEU A 673 -4.82 -32.32 -1.43
N ALA A 674 -4.80 -32.72 -2.71
CA ALA A 674 -3.76 -33.63 -3.22
C ALA A 674 -2.36 -32.99 -3.11
N ALA A 675 -2.20 -31.74 -3.55
CA ALA A 675 -0.94 -31.00 -3.39
C ALA A 675 -0.51 -30.85 -1.91
N SER A 676 -1.46 -30.76 -0.98
CA SER A 676 -1.15 -30.74 0.47
C SER A 676 -0.53 -32.06 0.95
N PHE A 677 -1.01 -33.21 0.46
CA PHE A 677 -0.41 -34.50 0.77
C PHE A 677 0.99 -34.64 0.14
N ASP A 678 1.18 -34.17 -1.10
CA ASP A 678 2.48 -34.14 -1.75
C ASP A 678 3.52 -33.29 -0.99
N LEU A 679 3.16 -32.09 -0.55
CA LEU A 679 4.06 -31.24 0.25
C LEU A 679 4.43 -31.87 1.60
N VAL A 680 3.48 -32.57 2.25
CA VAL A 680 3.75 -33.30 3.49
C VAL A 680 4.71 -34.47 3.26
N HIS A 681 4.54 -35.21 2.15
CA HIS A 681 5.37 -36.35 1.81
C HIS A 681 6.77 -35.96 1.31
N GLU A 682 6.92 -34.88 0.52
CA GLU A 682 8.24 -34.33 0.14
C GLU A 682 8.97 -33.76 1.37
N GLY A 683 8.24 -33.28 2.38
CA GLY A 683 8.81 -32.84 3.66
C GLY A 683 9.25 -33.99 4.59
N GLU A 684 8.61 -35.16 4.48
CA GLU A 684 8.81 -36.31 5.38
C GLU A 684 10.29 -36.71 5.58
N PRO A 685 11.13 -36.84 4.53
CA PRO A 685 12.52 -37.27 4.67
C PRO A 685 13.41 -36.27 5.41
N TYR A 686 13.01 -35.00 5.47
CA TYR A 686 13.71 -33.93 6.18
C TYR A 686 13.29 -33.82 7.66
N GLY A 687 12.24 -34.54 8.07
CA GLY A 687 11.83 -34.70 9.46
C GLY A 687 10.33 -34.55 9.67
N ALA A 688 9.58 -35.65 9.60
CA ALA A 688 8.11 -35.69 9.73
C ALA A 688 7.52 -34.89 10.91
N MET A 689 8.19 -34.83 12.08
CA MET A 689 7.72 -34.03 13.22
C MET A 689 7.83 -32.51 13.00
N LEU A 690 8.82 -32.05 12.23
CA LEU A 690 8.94 -30.66 11.82
C LEU A 690 7.89 -30.30 10.74
N VAL A 691 7.55 -31.26 9.87
CA VAL A 691 6.44 -31.12 8.91
C VAL A 691 5.10 -31.02 9.65
N LEU A 692 4.83 -31.90 10.60
CA LEU A 692 3.60 -31.88 11.40
C LEU A 692 3.46 -30.59 12.21
N LEU A 693 4.56 -30.10 12.80
CA LEU A 693 4.62 -28.79 13.44
C LEU A 693 4.30 -27.67 12.44
N GLY A 694 4.86 -27.73 11.23
CA GLY A 694 4.53 -26.83 10.12
C GLY A 694 3.04 -26.82 9.80
N VAL A 695 2.43 -27.99 9.58
CA VAL A 695 0.99 -28.13 9.26
C VAL A 695 0.11 -27.48 10.34
N VAL A 696 0.42 -27.74 11.61
CA VAL A 696 -0.29 -27.18 12.76
C VAL A 696 -0.11 -25.66 12.86
N LEU A 697 1.09 -25.13 12.60
CA LEU A 697 1.36 -23.69 12.56
C LEU A 697 0.68 -22.99 11.37
N GLY A 698 0.61 -23.63 10.20
CA GLY A 698 -0.08 -23.12 9.02
C GLY A 698 -1.58 -22.97 9.26
N ALA A 699 -2.24 -24.04 9.74
CA ALA A 699 -3.66 -24.01 10.10
C ALA A 699 -3.98 -22.93 11.15
N MET A 700 -3.18 -22.85 12.23
CA MET A 700 -3.34 -21.80 13.25
C MET A 700 -3.08 -20.39 12.71
N PHE A 701 -2.13 -20.21 11.77
CA PHE A 701 -1.87 -18.91 11.16
C PHE A 701 -3.08 -18.42 10.34
N ILE A 702 -3.75 -19.29 9.58
CA ILE A 702 -4.98 -18.90 8.87
C ILE A 702 -6.10 -18.56 9.84
N GLN A 703 -6.34 -19.41 10.85
CA GLN A 703 -7.37 -19.19 11.87
C GLN A 703 -7.15 -17.87 12.64
N ALA A 704 -5.92 -17.59 13.06
CA ALA A 704 -5.56 -16.36 13.75
C ALA A 704 -5.67 -15.13 12.83
N SER A 705 -5.34 -15.27 11.54
CA SER A 705 -5.49 -14.19 10.55
C SER A 705 -6.96 -13.87 10.27
N GLN A 706 -7.81 -14.91 10.12
CA GLN A 706 -9.26 -14.78 10.03
C GLN A 706 -9.81 -13.98 11.22
N GLN A 707 -9.51 -14.42 12.44
CA GLN A 707 -10.02 -13.84 13.70
C GLN A 707 -9.44 -12.45 14.01
N TYR A 708 -8.17 -12.18 13.69
CA TYR A 708 -7.59 -10.84 13.84
C TYR A 708 -8.32 -9.84 12.93
N LEU A 709 -8.62 -10.25 11.69
CA LEU A 709 -9.32 -9.41 10.72
C LEU A 709 -10.81 -9.19 11.07
N GLU A 710 -11.42 -9.98 11.97
CA GLU A 710 -12.78 -9.73 12.50
C GLU A 710 -12.88 -8.44 13.32
N ARG A 711 -11.76 -7.95 13.85
CA ARG A 711 -11.71 -6.76 14.71
C ARG A 711 -11.76 -5.43 13.93
N PHE A 712 -11.85 -5.49 12.60
CA PHE A 712 -11.85 -4.33 11.71
C PHE A 712 -13.07 -4.37 10.78
N GLU A 713 -14.11 -3.60 11.11
CA GLU A 713 -15.33 -3.52 10.28
C GLU A 713 -15.07 -2.73 8.96
N ASP A 714 -14.16 -1.75 8.99
CA ASP A 714 -13.91 -0.78 7.92
C ASP A 714 -12.89 -1.24 6.85
N VAL A 715 -12.70 -2.55 6.65
CA VAL A 715 -11.79 -3.07 5.60
C VAL A 715 -12.30 -2.69 4.20
N LYS A 716 -11.40 -2.16 3.36
CA LYS A 716 -11.70 -1.75 1.97
C LYS A 716 -10.64 -2.32 1.03
N PHE A 717 -11.07 -2.74 -0.16
CA PHE A 717 -10.19 -3.33 -1.18
C PHE A 717 -10.73 -3.02 -2.56
N GLU A 718 -9.98 -2.26 -3.37
CA GLU A 718 -10.43 -1.77 -4.68
C GLU A 718 -11.79 -1.05 -4.57
N SER A 719 -12.84 -1.60 -5.20
CA SER A 719 -14.22 -1.10 -5.16
C SER A 719 -15.04 -1.64 -3.96
N LEU A 720 -14.52 -2.61 -3.21
CA LEU A 720 -15.23 -3.36 -2.18
C LEU A 720 -15.07 -2.71 -0.80
N GLN A 721 -16.07 -2.91 0.07
CA GLN A 721 -16.07 -2.44 1.46
C GLN A 721 -16.72 -3.48 2.39
N GLY A 722 -16.29 -3.53 3.66
CA GLY A 722 -16.85 -4.43 4.66
C GLY A 722 -16.57 -5.91 4.35
N ALA A 723 -17.53 -6.79 4.61
CA ALA A 723 -17.35 -8.25 4.54
C ALA A 723 -16.81 -8.77 3.19
N SER A 724 -17.19 -8.17 2.05
CA SER A 724 -16.70 -8.58 0.73
C SER A 724 -15.24 -8.20 0.51
N ALA A 725 -14.85 -6.98 0.89
CA ALA A 725 -13.45 -6.55 0.90
C ALA A 725 -12.61 -7.40 1.87
N ARG A 726 -13.15 -7.68 3.06
CA ARG A 726 -12.48 -8.47 4.09
C ARG A 726 -12.16 -9.90 3.62
N LYS A 727 -13.14 -10.62 3.04
CA LYS A 727 -12.88 -11.97 2.48
C LYS A 727 -11.95 -11.92 1.25
N THR A 728 -11.99 -10.86 0.45
CA THR A 728 -11.02 -10.67 -0.65
C THR A 728 -9.60 -10.42 -0.14
N VAL A 729 -9.39 -9.52 0.83
CA VAL A 729 -8.08 -9.26 1.47
C VAL A 729 -7.54 -10.53 2.10
N LEU A 730 -8.40 -11.28 2.78
CA LEU A 730 -8.05 -12.55 3.39
C LEU A 730 -7.53 -13.56 2.34
N VAL A 731 -8.28 -13.81 1.26
CA VAL A 731 -7.84 -14.76 0.22
C VAL A 731 -6.57 -14.27 -0.48
N VAL A 732 -6.49 -13.00 -0.88
CA VAL A 732 -5.27 -12.45 -1.51
C VAL A 732 -4.05 -12.54 -0.58
N GLY A 733 -4.20 -12.21 0.71
CA GLY A 733 -3.12 -12.30 1.69
C GLY A 733 -2.69 -13.74 1.98
N ILE A 734 -3.64 -14.68 2.09
CA ILE A 734 -3.36 -16.10 2.33
C ILE A 734 -2.63 -16.73 1.15
N MET A 735 -3.12 -16.54 -0.08
CA MET A 735 -2.48 -17.15 -1.26
C MET A 735 -1.08 -16.55 -1.50
N ALA A 736 -0.90 -15.25 -1.25
CA ALA A 736 0.43 -14.64 -1.26
C ALA A 736 1.37 -15.19 -0.17
N ALA A 737 0.85 -15.57 1.00
CA ALA A 737 1.65 -16.21 2.06
C ALA A 737 1.98 -17.67 1.73
N HIS A 738 1.06 -18.39 1.09
CA HIS A 738 1.27 -19.76 0.62
C HIS A 738 2.36 -19.84 -0.46
N ALA A 739 2.30 -18.93 -1.45
CA ALA A 739 3.27 -18.74 -2.52
C ALA A 739 4.74 -18.58 -2.05
N LEU A 740 4.97 -18.09 -0.83
CA LEU A 740 6.32 -18.03 -0.23
C LEU A 740 6.89 -19.44 0.01
N GLY A 741 6.07 -20.37 0.51
CA GLY A 741 6.47 -21.74 0.83
C GLY A 741 6.84 -22.52 -0.43
N GLU A 742 6.00 -22.45 -1.45
CA GLU A 742 6.22 -23.08 -2.76
C GLU A 742 7.48 -22.52 -3.45
N GLY A 743 7.63 -21.19 -3.45
CA GLY A 743 8.85 -20.54 -3.94
C GLY A 743 10.10 -21.09 -3.24
N SER A 744 10.04 -21.28 -1.92
CA SER A 744 11.17 -21.85 -1.17
C SER A 744 11.46 -23.31 -1.56
N GLY A 745 10.42 -24.14 -1.72
CA GLY A 745 10.55 -25.54 -2.14
C GLY A 745 11.14 -25.68 -3.55
N VAL A 746 10.69 -24.85 -4.49
CA VAL A 746 11.25 -24.80 -5.85
C VAL A 746 12.71 -24.35 -5.83
N GLY A 747 13.04 -23.28 -5.10
CA GLY A 747 14.42 -22.80 -5.00
C GLY A 747 15.38 -23.83 -4.41
N VAL A 748 14.95 -24.57 -3.37
CA VAL A 748 15.74 -25.65 -2.78
C VAL A 748 15.86 -26.86 -3.71
N SER A 749 14.81 -27.25 -4.43
CA SER A 749 14.82 -28.46 -5.27
C SER A 749 15.80 -28.37 -6.47
N PHE A 750 16.08 -27.17 -7.00
CA PHE A 750 17.19 -26.92 -7.94
C PHE A 750 18.60 -27.23 -7.38
N CYS A 751 18.76 -27.23 -6.05
CA CYS A 751 19.96 -27.66 -5.34
C CYS A 751 19.82 -29.05 -4.66
N GLY A 752 18.75 -29.78 -4.96
CA GLY A 752 18.50 -31.12 -4.42
C GLY A 752 19.49 -32.18 -4.91
N HIS A 753 19.32 -33.42 -4.45
CA HIS A 753 20.23 -34.53 -4.76
C HIS A 753 20.28 -34.91 -6.26
N ARG A 754 19.28 -34.52 -7.06
CA ARG A 754 19.26 -34.66 -8.53
C ARG A 754 19.46 -33.32 -9.27
N GLY A 755 19.76 -32.25 -8.52
CA GLY A 755 20.10 -30.92 -9.03
C GLY A 755 19.08 -30.32 -10.01
N TRP A 756 19.58 -29.81 -11.14
CA TRP A 756 18.78 -29.08 -12.13
C TRP A 756 17.57 -29.87 -12.67
N ALA A 757 17.70 -31.20 -12.80
CA ALA A 757 16.63 -32.06 -13.29
C ALA A 757 15.41 -32.08 -12.35
N GLN A 758 15.67 -32.25 -11.05
CA GLN A 758 14.65 -32.20 -9.99
C GLN A 758 14.02 -30.80 -9.90
N GLY A 759 14.83 -29.74 -9.93
CA GLY A 759 14.31 -28.37 -9.92
C GLY A 759 13.36 -28.05 -11.09
N VAL A 760 13.70 -28.48 -12.32
CA VAL A 760 12.81 -28.30 -13.48
C VAL A 760 11.53 -29.13 -13.34
N LEU A 761 11.62 -30.40 -12.91
CA LEU A 761 10.45 -31.27 -12.76
C LEU A 761 9.49 -30.74 -11.68
N VAL A 762 10.02 -30.31 -10.53
CA VAL A 762 9.25 -29.68 -9.44
C VAL A 762 8.62 -28.35 -9.90
N THR A 763 9.36 -27.50 -10.63
CA THR A 763 8.80 -26.25 -11.18
C THR A 763 7.65 -26.51 -12.16
N LEU A 764 7.74 -27.56 -12.99
CA LEU A 764 6.69 -27.92 -13.95
C LEU A 764 5.46 -28.54 -13.28
N ALA A 765 5.64 -29.35 -12.24
CA ALA A 765 4.53 -29.87 -11.44
C ALA A 765 3.79 -28.72 -10.73
N ILE A 766 4.53 -27.81 -10.08
CA ILE A 766 3.97 -26.67 -9.34
C ILE A 766 3.28 -25.68 -10.29
N GLY A 767 3.92 -25.35 -11.41
CA GLY A 767 3.30 -24.52 -12.46
C GLY A 767 2.01 -25.09 -13.06
N LEU A 768 1.73 -26.39 -12.90
CA LEU A 768 0.52 -27.02 -13.40
C LEU A 768 -0.63 -27.04 -12.37
N HIS A 769 -0.36 -27.06 -11.05
CA HIS A 769 -1.41 -26.81 -10.04
C HIS A 769 -1.75 -25.32 -9.88
N ASN A 770 -0.79 -24.42 -10.15
CA ASN A 770 -0.99 -22.97 -10.17
C ASN A 770 -2.17 -22.54 -11.08
N VAL A 771 -2.47 -23.29 -12.16
CA VAL A 771 -3.55 -22.95 -13.10
C VAL A 771 -4.95 -23.12 -12.45
N PRO A 772 -5.32 -24.29 -11.87
CA PRO A 772 -6.52 -24.44 -11.02
C PRO A 772 -6.59 -23.45 -9.85
N GLU A 773 -5.48 -23.20 -9.17
CA GLU A 773 -5.41 -22.29 -8.02
C GLU A 773 -5.71 -20.84 -8.43
N GLY A 774 -5.07 -20.35 -9.50
CA GLY A 774 -5.33 -19.02 -10.05
C GLY A 774 -6.76 -18.86 -10.59
N LEU A 775 -7.37 -19.93 -11.08
CA LEU A 775 -8.80 -19.95 -11.42
C LEU A 775 -9.67 -19.75 -10.17
N ALA A 776 -9.35 -20.39 -9.05
CA ALA A 776 -10.08 -20.22 -7.79
C ALA A 776 -9.96 -18.78 -7.24
N VAL A 777 -8.75 -18.20 -7.24
CA VAL A 777 -8.54 -16.79 -6.86
C VAL A 777 -9.34 -15.86 -7.76
N ALA A 778 -9.29 -16.04 -9.09
CA ALA A 778 -10.09 -15.27 -10.03
C ALA A 778 -11.60 -15.45 -9.82
N THR A 779 -12.06 -16.65 -9.43
CA THR A 779 -13.46 -16.93 -9.06
C THR A 779 -13.89 -16.12 -7.84
N VAL A 780 -13.10 -16.15 -6.76
CA VAL A 780 -13.37 -15.40 -5.52
C VAL A 780 -13.45 -13.90 -5.78
N LEU A 781 -12.55 -13.35 -6.61
CA LEU A 781 -12.49 -11.94 -6.97
C LEU A 781 -13.66 -11.52 -7.88
N SER A 782 -13.91 -12.27 -8.96
CA SER A 782 -14.97 -11.98 -9.94
C SER A 782 -16.37 -12.05 -9.30
N ALA A 783 -16.64 -13.08 -8.49
CA ALA A 783 -17.92 -13.25 -7.79
C ALA A 783 -18.25 -12.10 -6.83
N ARG A 784 -17.23 -11.33 -6.39
CA ARG A 784 -17.38 -10.17 -5.50
C ARG A 784 -17.44 -8.83 -6.26
N GLY A 785 -17.37 -8.85 -7.59
CA GLY A 785 -17.54 -7.67 -8.46
C GLY A 785 -16.25 -7.01 -8.93
N ILE A 786 -15.09 -7.66 -8.78
CA ILE A 786 -13.81 -7.15 -9.31
C ILE A 786 -13.74 -7.45 -10.81
N PRO A 787 -13.46 -6.46 -11.69
CA PRO A 787 -13.45 -6.67 -13.14
C PRO A 787 -12.28 -7.57 -13.59
N PRO A 788 -12.42 -8.35 -14.68
CA PRO A 788 -11.45 -9.37 -15.08
C PRO A 788 -9.98 -8.90 -15.21
N ARG A 789 -9.76 -7.65 -15.62
CA ARG A 789 -8.41 -7.05 -15.68
C ARG A 789 -7.75 -6.87 -14.32
N GLN A 790 -8.52 -6.49 -13.30
CA GLN A 790 -8.03 -6.41 -11.92
C GLN A 790 -7.94 -7.80 -11.31
N ALA A 791 -8.87 -8.71 -11.60
CA ALA A 791 -8.81 -10.09 -11.14
C ALA A 791 -7.53 -10.80 -11.62
N LEU A 792 -7.14 -10.63 -12.90
CA LEU A 792 -5.86 -11.14 -13.44
C LEU A 792 -4.65 -10.57 -12.70
N TRP A 793 -4.58 -9.26 -12.49
CA TRP A 793 -3.46 -8.64 -11.78
C TRP A 793 -3.37 -9.05 -10.32
N TRP A 794 -4.49 -9.19 -9.61
CA TRP A 794 -4.48 -9.67 -8.24
C TRP A 794 -4.12 -11.17 -8.15
N THR A 795 -4.60 -12.00 -9.08
CA THR A 795 -4.20 -13.42 -9.20
C THR A 795 -2.72 -13.61 -9.54
N LEU A 796 -2.15 -12.72 -10.37
CA LEU A 796 -0.72 -12.74 -10.66
C LEU A 796 0.09 -12.22 -9.45
N ALA A 797 -0.39 -11.17 -8.78
CA ALA A 797 0.26 -10.58 -7.62
C ALA A 797 0.34 -11.56 -6.42
N THR A 798 -0.65 -12.45 -6.24
CA THR A 798 -0.57 -13.53 -5.24
C THR A 798 0.52 -14.56 -5.55
N ALA A 799 0.91 -14.74 -6.82
CA ALA A 799 1.95 -15.69 -7.22
C ALA A 799 3.37 -15.08 -7.29
N LEU A 800 3.51 -13.74 -7.41
CA LEU A 800 4.81 -13.05 -7.40
C LEU A 800 5.75 -13.37 -6.22
N PRO A 801 5.29 -13.77 -5.00
CA PRO A 801 6.18 -14.23 -3.94
C PRO A 801 6.99 -15.48 -4.30
N GLN A 802 6.48 -16.35 -5.19
CA GLN A 802 7.18 -17.58 -5.64
C GLN A 802 8.60 -17.28 -6.19
N PRO A 803 8.79 -16.50 -7.28
CA PRO A 803 10.13 -16.17 -7.80
C PRO A 803 10.98 -15.31 -6.86
N LEU A 804 10.34 -14.48 -6.02
CA LEU A 804 11.05 -13.62 -5.05
C LEU A 804 11.72 -14.43 -3.92
N VAL A 805 11.12 -15.55 -3.50
CA VAL A 805 11.70 -16.44 -2.47
C VAL A 805 12.54 -17.57 -3.07
N ALA A 806 12.21 -18.05 -4.27
CA ALA A 806 12.94 -19.14 -4.93
C ALA A 806 14.41 -18.78 -5.20
N LEU A 807 14.70 -17.56 -5.65
CA LEU A 807 16.07 -17.14 -5.95
C LEU A 807 16.96 -17.10 -4.68
N PRO A 808 16.56 -16.47 -3.56
CA PRO A 808 17.25 -16.63 -2.27
C PRO A 808 17.37 -18.08 -1.80
N SER A 809 16.31 -18.88 -1.95
CA SER A 809 16.30 -20.27 -1.48
C SER A 809 17.28 -21.17 -2.24
N PHE A 810 17.44 -20.92 -3.54
CA PHE A 810 18.46 -21.53 -4.39
C PHE A 810 19.88 -21.08 -4.01
N LEU A 811 20.10 -19.79 -3.77
CA LEU A 811 21.41 -19.23 -3.41
C LEU A 811 21.88 -19.62 -1.99
N PHE A 812 20.94 -19.88 -1.07
CA PHE A 812 21.21 -20.15 0.35
C PHE A 812 20.62 -21.50 0.82
N VAL A 813 20.70 -22.53 -0.02
CA VAL A 813 20.13 -23.87 0.23
C VAL A 813 20.49 -24.46 1.60
N ASP A 814 21.72 -24.27 2.11
CA ASP A 814 22.14 -24.76 3.44
C ASP A 814 21.32 -24.17 4.60
N THR A 815 20.72 -22.99 4.40
CA THR A 815 19.85 -22.32 5.38
C THR A 815 18.39 -22.70 5.16
N PHE A 816 17.93 -22.73 3.91
CA PHE A 816 16.53 -23.03 3.59
C PHE A 816 16.18 -24.52 3.75
N SER A 817 17.10 -25.45 3.49
CA SER A 817 16.90 -26.90 3.71
C SER A 817 16.65 -27.25 5.18
N ALA A 818 17.25 -26.52 6.13
CA ALA A 818 16.99 -26.69 7.56
C ALA A 818 15.59 -26.18 7.99
N LEU A 819 15.01 -25.24 7.24
CA LEU A 819 13.66 -24.70 7.45
C LEU A 819 12.59 -25.46 6.63
N LEU A 820 13.01 -26.12 5.54
CA LEU A 820 12.17 -26.76 4.53
C LEU A 820 11.04 -27.64 5.09
N PRO A 821 11.25 -28.60 6.02
CA PRO A 821 10.14 -29.43 6.50
C PRO A 821 9.06 -28.58 7.20
N VAL A 822 9.45 -27.57 7.97
CA VAL A 822 8.49 -26.63 8.60
C VAL A 822 7.79 -25.78 7.54
N ALA A 823 8.49 -25.33 6.50
CA ALA A 823 7.94 -24.50 5.43
C ALA A 823 6.94 -25.26 4.52
N LEU A 824 7.28 -26.49 4.11
CA LEU A 824 6.41 -27.38 3.34
C LEU A 824 5.17 -27.76 4.16
N GLY A 825 5.37 -28.13 5.43
CA GLY A 825 4.27 -28.38 6.36
C GLY A 825 3.36 -27.16 6.53
N PHE A 826 3.93 -25.97 6.72
CA PHE A 826 3.18 -24.71 6.83
C PHE A 826 2.34 -24.41 5.58
N ALA A 827 2.90 -24.60 4.38
CA ALA A 827 2.19 -24.44 3.13
C ALA A 827 1.00 -25.42 3.01
N ALA A 828 1.19 -26.70 3.34
CA ALA A 828 0.12 -27.70 3.37
C ALA A 828 -0.96 -27.39 4.43
N GLY A 829 -0.56 -26.97 5.64
CA GLY A 829 -1.48 -26.58 6.71
C GLY A 829 -2.36 -25.38 6.33
N CYS A 830 -1.78 -24.39 5.65
CA CYS A 830 -2.50 -23.26 5.09
C CYS A 830 -3.52 -23.71 4.02
N MET A 831 -3.13 -24.55 3.06
CA MET A 831 -4.04 -25.07 2.03
C MET A 831 -5.19 -25.90 2.61
N ILE A 832 -4.90 -26.85 3.50
CA ILE A 832 -5.91 -27.71 4.14
C ILE A 832 -6.96 -26.85 4.86
N TRP A 833 -6.52 -25.87 5.66
CA TRP A 833 -7.46 -24.98 6.36
C TRP A 833 -8.26 -24.11 5.40
N MET A 834 -7.62 -23.54 4.36
CA MET A 834 -8.28 -22.71 3.35
C MET A 834 -9.39 -23.50 2.61
N VAL A 835 -9.12 -24.76 2.24
CA VAL A 835 -10.12 -25.65 1.62
C VAL A 835 -11.33 -25.87 2.55
N PHE A 836 -11.11 -26.26 3.81
CA PHE A 836 -12.22 -26.57 4.72
C PHE A 836 -12.96 -25.34 5.27
N ALA A 837 -12.29 -24.20 5.42
CA ALA A 837 -12.87 -22.99 6.00
C ALA A 837 -13.50 -22.04 4.97
N GLU A 838 -13.02 -22.03 3.71
CA GLU A 838 -13.44 -21.04 2.71
C GLU A 838 -13.94 -21.65 1.39
N LEU A 839 -13.14 -22.47 0.69
CA LEU A 839 -13.49 -22.94 -0.67
C LEU A 839 -14.58 -24.00 -0.68
N LEU A 840 -14.50 -25.03 0.17
CA LEU A 840 -15.49 -26.11 0.20
C LEU A 840 -16.85 -25.62 0.72
N PRO A 841 -16.93 -24.74 1.75
CA PRO A 841 -18.18 -24.07 2.12
C PRO A 841 -18.77 -23.20 1.00
N ASP A 842 -17.98 -22.33 0.35
CA ASP A 842 -18.47 -21.49 -0.76
C ASP A 842 -18.94 -22.39 -1.94
N ALA A 843 -18.25 -23.51 -2.23
CA ALA A 843 -18.64 -24.46 -3.27
C ALA A 843 -19.95 -25.20 -2.96
N LEU A 844 -20.15 -25.65 -1.72
CA LEU A 844 -21.38 -26.31 -1.29
C LEU A 844 -22.58 -25.34 -1.19
N ALA A 845 -22.33 -24.04 -0.98
CA ALA A 845 -23.38 -23.03 -0.90
C ALA A 845 -23.91 -22.57 -2.28
N ASP A 846 -23.05 -22.57 -3.32
CA ASP A 846 -23.40 -22.07 -4.67
C ASP A 846 -23.63 -23.17 -5.73
N ALA A 847 -23.49 -24.46 -5.37
CA ALA A 847 -23.79 -25.59 -6.24
C ALA A 847 -25.27 -26.02 -6.17
N SER A 848 -25.81 -26.53 -7.28
CA SER A 848 -27.15 -27.13 -7.34
C SER A 848 -27.19 -28.61 -6.89
N SER A 849 -26.04 -29.24 -6.63
CA SER A 849 -25.96 -30.58 -6.02
C SER A 849 -24.62 -30.85 -5.34
N ASN A 850 -24.66 -31.21 -4.06
CA ASN A 850 -23.48 -31.58 -3.27
C ASN A 850 -22.70 -32.77 -3.89
N THR A 851 -23.39 -33.66 -4.58
CA THR A 851 -22.78 -34.80 -5.30
C THR A 851 -21.86 -34.32 -6.43
N GLN A 852 -22.18 -33.21 -7.11
CA GLN A 852 -21.32 -32.64 -8.14
C GLN A 852 -20.03 -32.07 -7.53
N VAL A 853 -20.13 -31.35 -6.39
CA VAL A 853 -18.98 -30.81 -5.65
C VAL A 853 -18.05 -31.95 -5.20
N ALA A 854 -18.59 -32.98 -4.56
CA ALA A 854 -17.81 -34.13 -4.10
C ALA A 854 -17.16 -34.90 -5.26
N THR A 855 -17.87 -35.08 -6.38
CA THR A 855 -17.34 -35.75 -7.58
C THR A 855 -16.22 -34.93 -8.22
N ALA A 856 -16.39 -33.62 -8.36
CA ALA A 856 -15.39 -32.73 -8.95
C ALA A 856 -14.10 -32.66 -8.10
N ALA A 857 -14.22 -32.53 -6.77
CA ALA A 857 -13.08 -32.55 -5.87
C ALA A 857 -12.34 -33.91 -5.91
N THR A 858 -13.07 -35.03 -5.85
CA THR A 858 -12.46 -36.38 -5.90
C THR A 858 -11.77 -36.63 -7.24
N PHE A 859 -12.41 -36.24 -8.35
CA PHE A 859 -11.85 -36.41 -9.70
C PHE A 859 -10.59 -35.56 -9.94
N SER A 860 -10.58 -34.31 -9.49
CA SER A 860 -9.42 -33.42 -9.65
C SER A 860 -8.25 -33.80 -8.75
N ALA A 861 -8.49 -34.29 -7.54
CA ALA A 861 -7.46 -34.91 -6.70
C ALA A 861 -6.83 -36.14 -7.37
N ALA A 862 -7.67 -37.08 -7.84
CA ALA A 862 -7.21 -38.29 -8.54
C ALA A 862 -6.48 -37.98 -9.86
N TRP A 863 -6.86 -36.89 -10.55
CA TRP A 863 -6.17 -36.40 -11.73
C TRP A 863 -4.77 -35.86 -11.40
N LEU A 864 -4.61 -35.11 -10.31
CA LEU A 864 -3.29 -34.58 -9.89
C LEU A 864 -2.33 -35.71 -9.53
N GLU A 865 -2.78 -36.70 -8.75
CA GLU A 865 -1.98 -37.88 -8.40
C GLU A 865 -1.64 -38.73 -9.64
N GLY A 866 -2.59 -38.95 -10.55
CA GLY A 866 -2.34 -39.65 -11.82
C GLY A 866 -1.33 -38.91 -12.71
N LEU A 867 -1.38 -37.57 -12.74
CA LEU A 867 -0.40 -36.72 -13.40
C LEU A 867 0.98 -36.82 -12.74
N ARG A 868 1.07 -36.78 -11.41
CA ARG A 868 2.31 -36.97 -10.64
C ARG A 868 2.94 -38.33 -10.93
N MET A 869 2.16 -39.41 -10.90
CA MET A 869 2.62 -40.75 -11.27
C MET A 869 3.11 -40.80 -12.72
N ALA A 870 2.42 -40.14 -13.65
CA ALA A 870 2.87 -40.04 -15.05
C ALA A 870 4.20 -39.28 -15.17
N LEU A 871 4.38 -38.15 -14.48
CA LEU A 871 5.63 -37.41 -14.44
C LEU A 871 6.78 -38.24 -13.85
N ALA A 872 6.53 -39.03 -12.80
CA ALA A 872 7.52 -39.93 -12.21
C ALA A 872 7.98 -41.03 -13.20
N THR A 873 7.10 -41.50 -14.10
CA THR A 873 7.47 -42.47 -15.14
C THR A 873 8.33 -41.92 -16.28
N LEU A 874 8.58 -40.60 -16.32
CA LEU A 874 9.53 -39.97 -17.25
C LEU A 874 10.97 -39.94 -16.70
N GLU A 875 11.20 -40.40 -15.46
CA GLU A 875 12.49 -40.39 -14.77
C GLU A 875 13.16 -41.77 -14.78
N LYS A 876 14.49 -41.81 -14.96
CA LYS A 876 15.28 -43.04 -14.82
C LYS A 876 15.83 -43.21 -13.39
N PRO A 877 16.12 -44.45 -12.94
CA PRO A 877 16.72 -44.71 -11.63
C PRO A 877 18.08 -44.01 -11.43
N ASP A 878 18.77 -43.66 -12.51
CA ASP A 878 20.07 -42.97 -12.49
C ASP A 878 19.97 -41.45 -12.24
N GLY A 879 18.78 -40.93 -11.90
CA GLY A 879 18.53 -39.51 -11.60
C GLY A 879 18.67 -38.56 -12.80
N THR A 880 18.77 -39.09 -14.02
CA THR A 880 18.87 -38.32 -15.26
C THR A 880 17.52 -38.28 -15.99
N LEU A 881 17.03 -37.07 -16.26
CA LEU A 881 16.01 -36.84 -17.29
C LEU A 881 16.56 -37.26 -18.67
N MET A 882 15.67 -37.72 -19.56
CA MET A 882 16.06 -38.12 -20.92
C MET A 882 16.43 -36.90 -21.77
N ALA A 883 17.73 -36.58 -21.74
CA ALA A 883 18.36 -35.49 -22.47
C ALA A 883 19.51 -36.00 -23.35
N PRO A 884 19.74 -35.42 -24.54
CA PRO A 884 19.05 -34.26 -25.12
C PRO A 884 17.80 -34.67 -25.93
N MET A 885 16.60 -34.49 -25.38
CA MET A 885 15.34 -34.84 -26.06
C MET A 885 14.27 -33.74 -26.04
N LEU A 886 14.63 -32.52 -25.63
CA LEU A 886 13.79 -31.32 -25.72
C LEU A 886 13.77 -30.66 -27.12
N LEU A 887 14.61 -31.13 -28.05
CA LEU A 887 14.67 -30.67 -29.45
C LEU A 887 14.34 -31.76 -30.49
N ASP A 888 14.21 -33.04 -30.09
CA ASP A 888 13.97 -34.12 -31.06
C ASP A 888 12.48 -34.29 -31.35
N THR A 889 12.13 -34.24 -32.64
CA THR A 889 10.74 -34.16 -33.15
C THR A 889 9.91 -35.42 -32.93
N ARG A 890 10.52 -36.47 -32.36
CA ARG A 890 9.95 -37.80 -32.16
C ARG A 890 9.15 -37.96 -30.86
N LEU A 891 9.32 -37.10 -29.87
CA LEU A 891 8.58 -37.19 -28.59
C LEU A 891 7.20 -36.50 -28.65
N LEU A 892 6.98 -35.53 -29.53
CA LEU A 892 5.67 -34.86 -29.68
C LEU A 892 4.50 -35.82 -29.96
N PRO A 893 4.62 -36.84 -30.86
CA PRO A 893 3.56 -37.84 -31.00
C PRO A 893 3.35 -38.68 -29.73
N ALA A 894 4.38 -38.96 -28.94
CA ALA A 894 4.25 -39.73 -27.69
C ALA A 894 3.67 -38.91 -26.53
N LEU A 895 4.02 -37.62 -26.40
CA LEU A 895 3.38 -36.68 -25.47
C LEU A 895 1.91 -36.43 -25.85
N SER A 896 1.61 -36.30 -27.15
CA SER A 896 0.22 -36.24 -27.61
C SER A 896 -0.50 -37.59 -27.41
N ALA A 897 0.20 -38.72 -27.52
CA ALA A 897 -0.35 -40.03 -27.18
C ALA A 897 -0.60 -40.17 -25.68
N LEU A 898 0.22 -39.59 -24.79
CA LEU A 898 -0.04 -39.59 -23.35
C LEU A 898 -1.29 -38.77 -23.00
N LEU A 899 -1.43 -37.57 -23.59
CA LEU A 899 -2.63 -36.73 -23.49
C LEU A 899 -3.87 -37.41 -24.10
N LEU A 900 -3.70 -38.27 -25.12
CA LEU A 900 -4.76 -39.11 -25.69
C LEU A 900 -4.99 -40.43 -24.94
N LEU A 901 -4.03 -40.92 -24.13
CA LEU A 901 -4.12 -42.12 -23.30
C LEU A 901 -4.73 -41.85 -21.92
N GLY A 902 -4.71 -40.59 -21.46
CA GLY A 902 -5.72 -40.09 -20.53
C GLY A 902 -7.14 -40.16 -21.10
N GLY A 903 -7.28 -40.17 -22.43
CA GLY A 903 -8.55 -40.29 -23.16
C GLY A 903 -9.36 -41.54 -22.79
N PRO A 904 -8.83 -42.77 -22.85
CA PRO A 904 -9.49 -43.98 -22.33
C PRO A 904 -9.99 -43.87 -20.88
N ALA A 905 -9.22 -43.27 -19.96
CA ALA A 905 -9.66 -43.08 -18.58
C ALA A 905 -10.80 -42.04 -18.48
N LEU A 906 -10.68 -40.93 -19.22
CA LEU A 906 -11.72 -39.92 -19.39
C LEU A 906 -12.98 -40.48 -20.09
N LEU A 907 -12.83 -41.45 -21.00
CA LEU A 907 -13.92 -42.14 -21.70
C LEU A 907 -14.61 -43.16 -20.80
N ALA A 908 -13.87 -43.87 -19.94
CA ALA A 908 -14.46 -44.71 -18.90
C ALA A 908 -15.25 -43.86 -17.89
N GLY A 909 -14.68 -42.73 -17.45
CA GLY A 909 -15.37 -41.74 -16.61
C GLY A 909 -16.60 -41.11 -17.30
N ALA A 910 -16.48 -40.76 -18.59
CA ALA A 910 -17.58 -40.21 -19.37
C ALA A 910 -18.69 -41.24 -19.67
N ALA A 911 -18.34 -42.53 -19.84
CA ALA A 911 -19.31 -43.61 -19.96
C ALA A 911 -20.07 -43.83 -18.64
N ALA A 912 -19.38 -43.80 -17.50
CA ALA A 912 -20.02 -43.82 -16.19
C ALA A 912 -20.92 -42.59 -15.95
N ALA A 913 -20.48 -41.39 -16.35
CA ALA A 913 -21.28 -40.17 -16.28
C ALA A 913 -22.47 -40.15 -17.26
N ALA A 914 -22.36 -40.81 -18.42
CA ALA A 914 -23.45 -40.95 -19.38
C ALA A 914 -24.62 -41.76 -18.79
N CYS A 915 -24.34 -42.74 -17.90
CA CYS A 915 -25.37 -43.45 -17.13
C CYS A 915 -26.10 -42.58 -16.10
N VAL A 916 -25.63 -41.35 -15.84
CA VAL A 916 -26.20 -40.39 -14.87
C VAL A 916 -26.76 -39.13 -15.56
N GLY A 917 -26.79 -39.10 -16.90
CA GLY A 917 -27.56 -38.13 -17.69
C GLY A 917 -26.91 -36.77 -17.99
N SER A 918 -25.67 -36.52 -17.56
CA SER A 918 -24.99 -35.22 -17.73
C SER A 918 -24.21 -35.08 -19.05
N ALA A 919 -24.88 -35.26 -20.19
CA ALA A 919 -24.28 -35.29 -21.52
C ALA A 919 -23.41 -34.06 -21.95
N PRO A 920 -23.78 -32.78 -21.69
CA PRO A 920 -23.07 -31.65 -22.29
C PRO A 920 -21.68 -31.38 -21.69
N VAL A 921 -21.43 -31.78 -20.43
CA VAL A 921 -20.17 -31.50 -19.73
C VAL A 921 -19.00 -32.30 -20.32
N ALA A 922 -19.27 -33.53 -20.77
CA ALA A 922 -18.26 -34.38 -21.40
C ALA A 922 -17.79 -33.81 -22.75
N LEU A 923 -18.72 -33.30 -23.58
CA LEU A 923 -18.37 -32.68 -24.87
C LEU A 923 -17.57 -31.38 -24.70
N ALA A 924 -17.96 -30.50 -23.78
CA ALA A 924 -17.25 -29.24 -23.53
C ALA A 924 -15.80 -29.50 -23.06
N SER A 925 -15.61 -30.49 -22.17
CA SER A 925 -14.29 -30.89 -21.67
C SER A 925 -13.41 -31.47 -22.78
N ALA A 926 -13.97 -32.36 -23.61
CA ALA A 926 -13.27 -32.93 -24.77
C ALA A 926 -12.90 -31.84 -25.81
N ALA A 927 -13.80 -30.91 -26.10
CA ALA A 927 -13.55 -29.79 -27.01
C ALA A 927 -12.43 -28.87 -26.50
N GLY A 928 -12.34 -28.64 -25.18
CA GLY A 928 -11.25 -27.88 -24.56
C GLY A 928 -9.88 -28.52 -24.79
N LEU A 929 -9.72 -29.81 -24.48
CA LEU A 929 -8.45 -30.51 -24.74
C LEU A 929 -8.13 -30.60 -26.24
N PHE A 930 -9.14 -30.78 -27.10
CA PHE A 930 -8.95 -30.82 -28.55
C PHE A 930 -8.49 -29.45 -29.10
N ALA A 931 -9.00 -28.33 -28.55
CA ALA A 931 -8.57 -26.98 -28.89
C ALA A 931 -7.12 -26.70 -28.44
N VAL A 932 -6.71 -27.15 -27.25
CA VAL A 932 -5.32 -27.05 -26.78
C VAL A 932 -4.38 -27.88 -27.66
N GLY A 933 -4.76 -29.12 -27.99
CA GLY A 933 -3.99 -29.97 -28.92
C GLY A 933 -3.91 -29.39 -30.34
N ALA A 934 -4.97 -28.76 -30.82
CA ALA A 934 -4.99 -28.04 -32.09
C ALA A 934 -4.10 -26.79 -32.07
N ALA A 935 -4.10 -26.02 -30.98
CA ALA A 935 -3.23 -24.86 -30.80
C ALA A 935 -1.74 -25.26 -30.77
N ALA A 936 -1.39 -26.35 -30.09
CA ALA A 936 -0.05 -26.92 -30.10
C ALA A 936 0.39 -27.35 -31.52
N ARG A 937 -0.49 -28.01 -32.28
CA ARG A 937 -0.27 -28.30 -33.71
C ARG A 937 -0.13 -27.05 -34.58
N LEU A 938 -0.90 -25.99 -34.30
CA LEU A 938 -0.84 -24.73 -35.04
C LEU A 938 0.50 -24.01 -34.81
N GLY A 939 0.97 -23.95 -33.56
CA GLY A 939 2.29 -23.44 -33.22
C GLY A 939 3.42 -24.21 -33.92
N HIS A 940 3.33 -25.55 -33.94
CA HIS A 940 4.26 -26.39 -34.69
C HIS A 940 4.21 -26.10 -36.21
N LEU A 941 3.02 -25.90 -36.81
CA LEU A 941 2.90 -25.56 -38.23
C LEU A 941 3.52 -24.19 -38.56
N LEU A 942 3.33 -23.20 -37.68
CA LEU A 942 3.88 -21.84 -37.84
C LEU A 942 5.40 -21.77 -37.65
N LEU A 943 5.97 -22.66 -36.82
CA LEU A 943 7.42 -22.80 -36.63
C LEU A 943 8.11 -23.55 -37.79
N VAL A 944 7.39 -24.47 -38.46
CA VAL A 944 7.96 -25.34 -39.52
C VAL A 944 7.65 -24.86 -40.93
N SER A 945 6.61 -24.03 -41.15
CA SER A 945 6.25 -23.52 -42.47
C SER A 945 6.18 -21.98 -42.51
N GLY A 946 7.00 -21.39 -43.38
CA GLY A 946 7.26 -19.95 -43.43
C GLY A 946 6.05 -19.06 -43.80
N PRO A 947 6.20 -17.73 -43.67
CA PRO A 947 5.10 -16.77 -43.48
C PRO A 947 4.06 -16.70 -44.60
N ALA A 948 4.36 -17.21 -45.81
CA ALA A 948 3.48 -17.16 -46.98
C ALA A 948 2.18 -17.98 -46.86
N ARG A 949 2.01 -18.84 -45.85
CA ARG A 949 0.80 -19.69 -45.67
C ARG A 949 -0.03 -19.40 -44.40
N ALA A 950 0.38 -18.45 -43.58
CA ALA A 950 -0.29 -18.09 -42.33
C ALA A 950 -1.82 -17.80 -42.44
N PRO A 951 -2.35 -17.03 -43.42
CA PRO A 951 -3.77 -16.66 -43.41
C PRO A 951 -4.72 -17.84 -43.64
N GLY A 952 -4.32 -18.83 -44.45
CA GLY A 952 -5.13 -20.04 -44.67
C GLY A 952 -5.22 -20.92 -43.44
N ALA A 953 -4.13 -21.03 -42.67
CA ALA A 953 -4.11 -21.78 -41.41
C ALA A 953 -4.97 -21.10 -40.33
N LEU A 954 -4.94 -19.76 -40.23
CA LEU A 954 -5.83 -19.02 -39.31
C LEU A 954 -7.31 -19.21 -39.67
N LEU A 955 -7.67 -19.15 -40.95
CA LEU A 955 -9.06 -19.36 -41.39
C LEU A 955 -9.56 -20.79 -41.08
N ALA A 956 -8.72 -21.81 -41.27
CA ALA A 956 -9.05 -23.19 -40.90
C ALA A 956 -9.20 -23.37 -39.38
N ALA A 957 -8.31 -22.77 -38.58
CA ALA A 957 -8.41 -22.81 -37.12
C ALA A 957 -9.66 -22.05 -36.60
N ALA A 958 -9.96 -20.89 -37.18
CA ALA A 958 -11.16 -20.12 -36.86
C ALA A 958 -12.44 -20.90 -37.22
N ALA A 959 -12.51 -21.53 -38.40
CA ALA A 959 -13.64 -22.36 -38.82
C ALA A 959 -13.82 -23.59 -37.90
N GLY A 960 -12.73 -24.25 -37.49
CA GLY A 960 -12.76 -25.35 -36.54
C GLY A 960 -13.29 -24.93 -35.16
N ALA A 961 -12.84 -23.78 -34.65
CA ALA A 961 -13.36 -23.21 -33.40
C ALA A 961 -14.83 -22.77 -33.52
N PHE A 962 -15.26 -22.27 -34.68
CA PHE A 962 -16.65 -21.87 -34.93
C PHE A 962 -17.58 -23.08 -34.96
N LEU A 963 -17.19 -24.16 -35.63
CA LEU A 963 -17.93 -25.42 -35.67
C LEU A 963 -17.99 -26.08 -34.28
N ALA A 964 -16.93 -26.00 -33.49
CA ALA A 964 -16.93 -26.47 -32.10
C ALA A 964 -17.87 -25.62 -31.20
N ALA A 965 -17.96 -24.31 -31.42
CA ALA A 965 -18.86 -23.44 -30.66
C ALA A 965 -20.34 -23.68 -31.02
N ASP A 966 -20.66 -23.81 -32.31
CA ASP A 966 -22.03 -24.04 -32.79
C ASP A 966 -22.57 -25.43 -32.36
N ALA A 967 -21.69 -26.44 -32.28
CA ALA A 967 -22.00 -27.75 -31.72
C ALA A 967 -22.23 -27.76 -30.19
N VAL A 968 -21.79 -26.73 -29.46
CA VAL A 968 -21.94 -26.63 -27.99
C VAL A 968 -23.15 -25.77 -27.59
N VAL A 969 -23.57 -24.78 -28.39
CA VAL A 969 -24.76 -23.96 -28.11
C VAL A 969 -25.58 -23.67 -29.38
N PRO A 970 -26.51 -24.56 -29.79
CA PRO A 970 -27.37 -24.30 -30.93
C PRO A 970 -28.32 -23.10 -30.69
N GLY A 971 -28.11 -22.02 -31.45
CA GLY A 971 -29.16 -21.01 -31.72
C GLY A 971 -29.29 -19.80 -30.79
N ARG A 972 -28.30 -19.45 -29.95
CA ARG A 972 -28.40 -18.26 -29.05
C ARG A 972 -27.25 -17.21 -29.09
N LEU A 973 -26.43 -17.18 -30.12
CA LEU A 973 -25.44 -16.09 -30.32
C LEU A 973 -25.98 -14.95 -31.21
N LYS A 974 -26.34 -13.81 -30.60
CA LYS A 974 -26.65 -12.55 -31.31
C LYS A 974 -25.36 -11.78 -31.61
N VAL A 975 -24.81 -11.94 -32.80
CA VAL A 975 -23.66 -11.16 -33.29
C VAL A 975 -24.10 -9.77 -33.76
N SER A 976 -23.32 -8.72 -33.43
CA SER A 976 -23.57 -7.34 -33.88
C SER A 976 -23.27 -7.15 -35.38
N GLY A 977 -24.08 -6.34 -36.07
CA GLY A 977 -24.11 -6.25 -37.54
C GLY A 977 -22.78 -5.95 -38.24
N ALA A 978 -21.81 -5.30 -37.58
CA ALA A 978 -20.50 -4.98 -38.16
C ALA A 978 -19.73 -6.22 -38.68
N ALA A 979 -19.92 -7.39 -38.06
CA ALA A 979 -19.20 -8.60 -38.45
C ALA A 979 -19.71 -9.26 -39.75
N ARG A 980 -20.97 -8.99 -40.17
CA ARG A 980 -21.53 -9.59 -41.41
C ARG A 980 -20.90 -8.98 -42.66
N ASN A 981 -20.84 -7.64 -42.72
CA ASN A 981 -20.39 -6.91 -43.91
C ASN A 981 -18.91 -7.17 -44.26
N ALA A 982 -18.09 -7.66 -43.31
CA ALA A 982 -16.70 -8.01 -43.55
C ALA A 982 -16.51 -9.36 -44.27
N LEU A 983 -17.50 -10.27 -44.22
CA LEU A 983 -17.40 -11.63 -44.76
C LEU A 983 -17.88 -11.75 -46.21
N GLU A 984 -18.85 -10.93 -46.64
CA GLU A 984 -19.38 -10.97 -48.02
C GLU A 984 -18.39 -10.46 -49.08
N ILE A 985 -17.37 -9.68 -48.68
CA ILE A 985 -16.43 -9.03 -49.60
C ILE A 985 -15.41 -10.01 -50.20
N HIS A 986 -15.17 -11.17 -49.58
CA HIS A 986 -14.09 -12.09 -49.98
C HIS A 986 -14.54 -13.39 -50.66
N SER A 987 -15.84 -13.67 -50.81
CA SER A 987 -16.34 -14.93 -51.41
C SER A 987 -16.45 -14.92 -52.94
N LEU A 988 -15.92 -13.90 -53.63
CA LEU A 988 -16.01 -13.70 -55.08
C LEU A 988 -14.64 -13.84 -55.78
N SER A 989 -14.02 -15.03 -55.70
CA SER A 989 -12.87 -15.39 -56.54
C SER A 989 -12.73 -16.91 -56.69
N GLY A 990 -12.48 -17.39 -57.92
CA GLY A 990 -11.93 -18.73 -58.20
C GLY A 990 -12.90 -19.93 -58.18
N ARG A 991 -13.64 -20.14 -59.29
CA ARG A 991 -14.23 -21.47 -59.64
C ARG A 991 -13.37 -22.16 -60.71
N GLN A 992 -13.04 -23.44 -60.50
CA GLN A 992 -12.88 -24.52 -61.50
C GLN A 992 -12.70 -25.84 -60.70
N ALA A 993 -13.55 -26.87 -60.87
CA ALA A 993 -13.52 -27.91 -61.92
C ALA A 993 -12.34 -28.90 -61.74
N VAL A 994 -12.48 -30.24 -61.82
CA VAL A 994 -13.48 -31.11 -62.50
C VAL A 994 -13.88 -32.32 -61.61
N SER A 995 -15.00 -32.99 -61.93
CA SER A 995 -15.51 -34.28 -61.39
C SER A 995 -14.83 -35.49 -62.09
N PRO A 996 -15.35 -36.75 -62.19
CA PRO A 996 -16.52 -37.47 -61.61
C PRO A 996 -16.11 -38.78 -60.88
N SER A 997 -16.96 -39.79 -60.62
CA SER A 997 -18.25 -39.90 -59.89
C SER A 997 -18.54 -41.41 -59.64
N LEU A 998 -19.51 -41.79 -58.78
CA LEU A 998 -20.44 -42.92 -59.03
C LEU A 998 -21.62 -42.96 -58.03
N LEU A 999 -22.65 -43.74 -58.41
CA LEU A 999 -23.94 -44.12 -57.79
C LEU A 999 -23.92 -44.45 -56.26
N GLY A 1000 -25.02 -44.40 -55.50
CA GLY A 1000 -26.43 -44.03 -55.79
C GLY A 1000 -27.47 -44.72 -54.85
N VAL A 1001 -28.77 -44.46 -55.07
CA VAL A 1001 -30.01 -45.14 -54.51
C VAL A 1001 -30.69 -44.58 -53.23
N GLY A 1002 -31.98 -44.18 -53.36
CA GLY A 1002 -33.01 -43.99 -52.30
C GLY A 1002 -32.93 -42.71 -51.43
N GLY A 1003 -33.98 -41.91 -51.14
CA GLY A 1003 -35.43 -41.88 -51.51
C GLY A 1003 -36.36 -42.62 -50.52
N THR A 1004 -37.54 -42.15 -50.06
CA THR A 1004 -38.34 -40.87 -50.14
C THR A 1004 -39.33 -40.84 -48.92
N VAL A 1005 -40.39 -40.01 -48.68
CA VAL A 1005 -41.17 -38.99 -49.44
C VAL A 1005 -41.98 -37.99 -48.53
N LEU A 1006 -42.04 -36.71 -48.94
CA LEU A 1006 -43.08 -35.62 -48.84
C LEU A 1006 -44.04 -35.30 -47.63
N ALA A 1007 -44.45 -34.00 -47.66
CA ALA A 1007 -45.69 -33.32 -47.17
C ALA A 1007 -45.75 -32.72 -45.73
N GLY A 1008 -46.37 -31.54 -45.46
CA GLY A 1008 -46.81 -30.47 -46.38
C GLY A 1008 -47.77 -29.35 -45.85
N HIS A 1009 -47.34 -28.07 -45.94
CA HIS A 1009 -48.11 -26.81 -46.16
C HIS A 1009 -49.07 -26.13 -45.11
N ALA A 1010 -49.17 -24.79 -45.25
CA ALA A 1010 -50.15 -23.80 -44.71
C ALA A 1010 -50.21 -23.51 -43.17
N GLY A 1011 -50.63 -22.33 -42.68
CA GLY A 1011 -50.79 -21.01 -43.32
C GLY A 1011 -51.66 -19.95 -42.57
N GLY A 1012 -51.12 -18.76 -42.27
CA GLY A 1012 -51.81 -17.44 -42.10
C GLY A 1012 -52.74 -17.15 -40.88
N GLY A 1013 -52.76 -15.89 -40.39
CA GLY A 1013 -53.86 -15.30 -39.59
C GLY A 1013 -53.50 -14.53 -38.29
N PRO A 1014 -53.96 -13.28 -38.07
CA PRO A 1014 -53.70 -12.48 -36.85
C PRO A 1014 -54.97 -12.02 -36.07
N VAL A 1015 -54.80 -11.43 -34.86
CA VAL A 1015 -55.52 -10.23 -34.33
C VAL A 1015 -55.02 -9.84 -32.92
N VAL A 1016 -55.31 -8.60 -32.47
CA VAL A 1016 -54.78 -7.94 -31.26
C VAL A 1016 -55.89 -7.51 -30.29
N ARG A 1017 -55.75 -7.74 -28.96
CA ARG A 1017 -56.05 -6.73 -27.89
C ARG A 1017 -55.79 -7.16 -26.42
N LYS A 1018 -55.03 -6.30 -25.72
CA LYS A 1018 -55.22 -5.75 -24.35
C LYS A 1018 -55.59 -6.62 -23.13
N THR A 1019 -54.60 -6.73 -22.22
CA THR A 1019 -54.62 -6.36 -20.77
C THR A 1019 -55.74 -6.85 -19.82
N ALA A 1020 -55.32 -7.55 -18.76
CA ALA A 1020 -55.84 -7.43 -17.39
C ALA A 1020 -54.70 -7.67 -16.37
N VAL A 1021 -54.87 -7.28 -15.11
CA VAL A 1021 -53.86 -7.42 -14.02
C VAL A 1021 -54.52 -7.92 -12.74
N LEU A 1022 -53.97 -8.99 -12.15
CA LEU A 1022 -53.96 -9.42 -10.73
C LEU A 1022 -53.23 -10.79 -10.70
N GLY A 1023 -52.60 -11.27 -9.62
CA GLY A 1023 -52.37 -10.68 -8.29
C GLY A 1023 -52.55 -11.73 -7.19
N LEU A 1024 -51.51 -11.93 -6.35
CA LEU A 1024 -51.36 -13.01 -5.35
C LEU A 1024 -51.21 -14.42 -5.99
N LEU A 1025 -50.49 -15.38 -5.40
CA LEU A 1025 -49.79 -15.41 -4.09
C LEU A 1025 -48.27 -15.25 -4.22
#